data_AF-A0A1G3ZA23-F1
#
_entry.id   AF-A0A1G3ZA23-F1
#
_cell.length_a   1.000
_cell.length_b   1.000
_cell.length_c   1.000
_cell.angle_alpha   90.00
_cell.angle_beta   90.00
_cell.angle_gamma   90.00
#
_symmetry.space_group_name_H-M   'P 1'
#
loop_
_entity.id
_entity.type
_entity.pdbx_description
1 polymer ?
#
loop_
_entity_poly.entity_id
_entity_poly.type
_entity_poly.pdbx_seq_one_letter_code
_entity_poly.pdbx_strand_id
1 'polypeptide(L)'
;MSESPIMLTEPAIFGKTNDTASAGVEALLKPYEEGHVFSYVKVGMRGGLKIFDGEVDGFFQLNGLGFEQKDCVISVGLRASRFAPILFWEIFHILKAGGTWVDIDLPERCGGTALFGNDFLDRAYFAASLTRQSLENHGAWTRQVFHKTKPSLLSASIDDKGWTFGILTGGKDGYAKAMVEGLLRFNVPLEIILCGPMPQGLPKDNRIRCIDLDSSEPRGWITRKKNLIAAEARYENLCLMHDRFEIPENFIEAMEAYGPCFAYLTAPTFYFPEATRQLKYRYPDYQIFDVDDKVDFAIRYGNIDGRRTYGCAYNDFREGAFACGGFYITKKTLWRRIPQKEYLFHAEWEDVIMGLECQRQGIPHRVNPYLQLRSLKPHPNIPHAWTFRAPDAAHNQTLSFVTEQWAEKAQADAQAFYPLLPLERLTYYRSVWQDFSPFFPKAPEVSYEQCQGLSDFWSLIYNQLSRYQDFDRKTLFALVCKIARYASPVNNGELQERLYALEQSLAQQPPIASLEKVIAWGACTRFAWLASNDSKRFAYLIDSDPRLYGTTLLALPVCSPQCLAAEDPSKTSLVVFANADSVYTEVAARGFHAIPYDSLYPLSRLFAPLFAWFEAENAWPKTFADSPVHSNPIQPKSRQQALDPFMTCQTALCSS
;
A
#
# COMPACT_ATOMS: atom_id res chain seq x y z
N MET A 1 23.42 7.17 8.27
CA MET A 1 22.98 6.91 9.65
C MET A 1 22.33 5.55 9.65
N SER A 2 22.98 4.53 10.20
CA SER A 2 22.35 3.23 10.42
C SER A 2 21.43 3.38 11.62
N GLU A 3 20.13 3.62 11.37
CA GLU A 3 19.14 3.38 12.42
C GLU A 3 19.30 1.91 12.83
N SER A 4 19.42 1.63 14.13
CA SER A 4 19.45 0.25 14.64
C SER A 4 18.23 -0.51 14.08
N PRO A 5 18.34 -1.81 13.80
CA PRO A 5 17.19 -2.61 13.37
C PRO A 5 16.02 -2.36 14.31
N ILE A 6 14.80 -2.31 13.75
CA ILE A 6 13.60 -2.18 14.57
C ILE A 6 13.47 -3.50 15.34
N MET A 7 14.11 -3.55 16.50
CA MET A 7 13.87 -4.59 17.49
C MET A 7 12.43 -4.37 17.94
N LEU A 8 11.54 -5.27 17.54
CA LEU A 8 10.16 -5.23 18.01
C LEU A 8 10.20 -5.52 19.51
N THR A 9 10.07 -4.48 20.31
CA THR A 9 10.11 -4.54 21.78
C THR A 9 8.81 -5.05 22.38
N GLU A 10 7.77 -5.15 21.57
CA GLU A 10 6.47 -5.69 21.98
C GLU A 10 6.54 -7.22 22.01
N PRO A 11 6.19 -7.86 23.15
CA PRO A 11 6.10 -9.30 23.22
C PRO A 11 5.11 -9.80 22.15
N ALA A 12 5.44 -10.88 21.46
CA ALA A 12 4.48 -11.57 20.61
C ALA A 12 3.21 -11.84 21.44
N ILE A 13 2.05 -11.36 20.96
CA ILE A 13 0.77 -11.54 21.64
C ILE A 13 0.32 -12.99 21.42
N PHE A 14 0.95 -13.90 22.16
CA PHE A 14 0.45 -15.25 22.34
C PHE A 14 -0.78 -15.16 23.25
N GLY A 15 -1.94 -15.55 22.73
CA GLY A 15 -3.14 -15.66 23.55
C GLY A 15 -2.87 -16.59 24.73
N LYS A 16 -3.21 -16.16 25.95
CA LYS A 16 -3.10 -17.01 27.15
C LYS A 16 -3.94 -18.27 26.94
N THR A 17 -3.31 -19.43 26.85
CA THR A 17 -4.03 -20.71 26.98
C THR A 17 -4.13 -21.06 28.46
N ASN A 18 -5.36 -21.12 28.99
CA ASN A 18 -5.62 -21.55 30.37
C ASN A 18 -5.53 -23.08 30.55
N ASP A 19 -5.23 -23.82 29.48
CA ASP A 19 -5.23 -25.27 29.52
C ASP A 19 -3.87 -25.82 29.96
N THR A 20 -3.89 -26.67 30.97
CA THR A 20 -2.78 -27.58 31.23
C THR A 20 -2.99 -28.78 30.31
N ALA A 21 -2.01 -29.09 29.47
CA ALA A 21 -2.08 -30.30 28.64
C ALA A 21 -2.07 -31.51 29.59
N SER A 22 -3.22 -32.16 29.70
CA SER A 22 -3.52 -33.30 30.57
C SER A 22 -2.60 -34.52 30.32
N ALA A 23 -2.67 -35.52 31.21
CA ALA A 23 -2.11 -36.87 31.02
C ALA A 23 -2.45 -37.53 29.67
N GLY A 24 -3.52 -37.09 28.99
CA GLY A 24 -3.88 -37.56 27.65
C GLY A 24 -2.85 -37.20 26.57
N VAL A 25 -2.25 -36.01 26.62
CA VAL A 25 -1.23 -35.60 25.64
C VAL A 25 0.08 -36.36 25.87
N GLU A 26 0.47 -36.60 27.12
CA GLU A 26 1.64 -37.43 27.45
C GLU A 26 1.54 -38.83 26.84
N ALA A 27 0.37 -39.46 26.90
CA ALA A 27 0.15 -40.78 26.29
C ALA A 27 0.32 -40.77 24.77
N LEU A 28 -0.04 -39.66 24.08
CA LEU A 28 0.11 -39.51 22.63
C LEU A 28 1.54 -39.27 22.18
N LEU A 29 2.35 -38.68 23.06
CA LEU A 29 3.75 -38.35 22.83
C LEU A 29 4.69 -39.52 23.14
N LYS A 30 4.28 -40.45 23.99
CA LYS A 30 5.07 -41.63 24.39
C LYS A 30 5.72 -42.41 23.22
N PRO A 31 5.10 -42.57 22.04
CA PRO A 31 5.75 -43.25 20.91
C PRO A 31 6.93 -42.50 20.29
N TYR A 32 7.16 -41.24 20.65
CA TYR A 32 8.06 -40.31 19.96
C TYR A 32 9.13 -39.71 20.91
N GLU A 33 9.74 -40.54 21.74
CA GLU A 33 10.66 -40.11 22.82
C GLU A 33 11.88 -39.29 22.36
N GLU A 34 12.24 -39.34 21.06
CA GLU A 34 13.37 -38.62 20.45
C GLU A 34 12.95 -37.42 19.57
N GLY A 35 11.68 -37.05 19.54
CA GLY A 35 11.15 -35.96 18.71
C GLY A 35 11.44 -34.55 19.24
N HIS A 36 11.50 -33.57 18.33
CA HIS A 36 11.50 -32.15 18.70
C HIS A 36 10.07 -31.66 18.95
N VAL A 37 9.75 -31.21 20.16
CA VAL A 37 8.40 -30.77 20.54
C VAL A 37 8.28 -29.25 20.51
N PHE A 38 7.29 -28.76 19.76
CA PHE A 38 6.79 -27.40 19.77
C PHE A 38 5.40 -27.40 20.40
N SER A 39 5.28 -26.81 21.59
CA SER A 39 4.00 -26.78 22.28
C SER A 39 3.54 -25.35 22.53
N TYR A 40 2.28 -25.08 22.20
CA TYR A 40 1.59 -23.85 22.53
C TYR A 40 0.84 -23.93 23.88
N VAL A 41 0.76 -25.13 24.45
CA VAL A 41 0.14 -25.41 25.75
C VAL A 41 1.23 -25.83 26.73
N LYS A 42 1.10 -25.49 28.02
CA LYS A 42 2.04 -25.98 29.03
C LYS A 42 1.88 -27.50 29.18
N VAL A 43 2.86 -28.26 28.68
CA VAL A 43 2.93 -29.72 28.85
C VAL A 43 3.83 -30.01 30.04
N GLY A 44 3.27 -30.58 31.11
CA GLY A 44 4.12 -31.25 32.09
C GLY A 44 4.60 -32.54 31.43
N MET A 45 5.91 -32.79 31.36
CA MET A 45 6.42 -34.07 30.87
C MET A 45 7.58 -34.56 31.74
N ARG A 46 7.63 -35.89 31.97
CA ARG A 46 8.78 -36.63 32.50
C ARG A 46 9.27 -37.60 31.41
N GLY A 47 10.57 -37.63 31.12
CA GLY A 47 11.18 -38.44 30.06
C GLY A 47 11.93 -37.58 29.04
N GLY A 48 13.00 -38.08 28.44
CA GLY A 48 14.03 -37.33 27.67
C GLY A 48 13.61 -36.55 26.42
N LEU A 49 12.33 -36.22 26.25
CA LEU A 49 11.82 -35.29 25.24
C LEU A 49 12.41 -33.89 25.46
N LYS A 50 13.12 -33.36 24.46
CA LYS A 50 13.56 -31.97 24.45
C LYS A 50 12.40 -31.10 23.97
N ILE A 51 11.69 -30.48 24.91
CA ILE A 51 10.86 -29.30 24.59
C ILE A 51 11.81 -28.28 23.97
N PHE A 52 11.47 -27.75 22.80
CA PHE A 52 12.20 -26.63 22.29
C PHE A 52 11.85 -25.40 23.14
N ASP A 53 12.65 -25.15 24.17
CA ASP A 53 12.77 -23.86 24.86
C ASP A 53 13.59 -22.85 24.03
N GLY A 54 13.80 -23.12 22.73
CA GLY A 54 14.38 -22.12 21.84
C GLY A 54 13.40 -20.97 21.73
N GLU A 55 13.90 -19.76 22.02
CA GLU A 55 13.12 -18.54 21.83
C GLU A 55 12.63 -18.52 20.37
N VAL A 56 11.34 -18.76 20.19
CA VAL A 56 10.62 -18.25 19.04
C VAL A 56 10.84 -16.75 19.14
N ASP A 57 11.72 -16.21 18.30
CA ASP A 57 12.00 -14.79 18.34
C ASP A 57 10.71 -13.99 18.08
N GLY A 58 10.72 -12.68 18.33
CA GLY A 58 9.55 -11.83 18.07
C GLY A 58 9.05 -11.83 16.61
N PHE A 59 9.67 -12.64 15.74
CA PHE A 59 9.40 -12.78 14.32
C PHE A 59 8.98 -14.20 13.92
N PHE A 60 8.87 -15.12 14.89
CA PHE A 60 8.40 -16.50 14.72
C PHE A 60 9.32 -17.37 13.86
N GLN A 61 10.64 -17.18 13.93
CA GLN A 61 11.62 -18.06 13.28
C GLN A 61 12.08 -19.18 14.20
N LEU A 62 12.25 -20.39 13.65
CA LEU A 62 12.81 -21.52 14.40
C LEU A 62 14.33 -21.62 14.18
N ASN A 63 15.03 -20.59 14.66
CA ASN A 63 16.47 -20.43 14.46
C ASN A 63 17.28 -21.57 15.10
N GLY A 64 18.39 -21.94 14.44
CA GLY A 64 19.36 -22.93 14.96
C GLY A 64 18.98 -24.41 14.76
N LEU A 65 17.83 -24.72 14.15
CA LEU A 65 17.42 -26.11 13.91
C LEU A 65 17.89 -26.71 12.58
N GLY A 66 18.36 -25.86 11.67
CA GLY A 66 18.81 -26.26 10.34
C GLY A 66 17.66 -26.56 9.37
N PHE A 67 17.90 -26.29 8.09
CA PHE A 67 16.93 -26.52 7.02
C PHE A 67 16.91 -28.00 6.62
N GLU A 68 15.75 -28.64 6.73
CA GLU A 68 15.49 -30.04 6.38
C GLU A 68 16.43 -31.04 7.04
N GLN A 69 16.68 -30.87 8.34
CA GLN A 69 17.59 -31.71 9.11
C GLN A 69 16.89 -32.61 10.12
N LYS A 70 15.61 -32.37 10.44
CA LYS A 70 14.91 -33.06 11.54
C LYS A 70 14.17 -34.30 11.07
N ASP A 71 14.41 -35.41 11.77
CA ASP A 71 13.73 -36.70 11.60
C ASP A 71 12.27 -36.68 12.06
N CYS A 72 12.02 -36.08 13.22
CA CYS A 72 10.70 -36.06 13.82
C CYS A 72 10.43 -34.69 14.44
N VAL A 73 9.28 -34.11 14.10
CA VAL A 73 8.77 -32.88 14.70
C VAL A 73 7.38 -33.12 15.26
N ILE A 74 7.10 -32.55 16.43
CA ILE A 74 5.83 -32.69 17.12
C ILE A 74 5.29 -31.29 17.39
N SER A 75 4.07 -30.99 16.94
CA SER A 75 3.33 -29.79 17.31
C SER A 75 2.18 -30.13 18.25
N VAL A 76 2.00 -29.35 19.32
CA VAL A 76 0.92 -29.55 20.30
C VAL A 76 0.17 -28.23 20.53
N GLY A 77 -1.12 -28.20 20.22
CA GLY A 77 -1.99 -27.04 20.43
C GLY A 77 -1.66 -25.82 19.57
N LEU A 78 -0.79 -25.98 18.58
CA LEU A 78 -0.21 -24.87 17.81
C LEU A 78 -1.28 -24.10 17.02
N ARG A 79 -2.39 -24.75 16.67
CA ARG A 79 -3.49 -24.18 15.88
C ARG A 79 -4.35 -23.21 16.68
N ALA A 80 -4.19 -23.18 18.00
CA ALA A 80 -4.77 -22.13 18.84
C ALA A 80 -4.12 -20.76 18.57
N SER A 81 -2.90 -20.75 18.05
CA SER A 81 -2.17 -19.54 17.72
C SER A 81 -2.58 -19.01 16.35
N ARG A 82 -2.87 -17.72 16.25
CA ARG A 82 -3.01 -17.03 14.95
C ARG A 82 -1.73 -17.12 14.09
N PHE A 83 -0.58 -17.37 14.72
CA PHE A 83 0.71 -17.53 14.06
C PHE A 83 0.96 -18.95 13.55
N ALA A 84 0.00 -19.88 13.72
CA ALA A 84 0.11 -21.25 13.22
C ALA A 84 0.60 -21.33 11.77
N PRO A 85 0.19 -20.46 10.81
CA PRO A 85 0.66 -20.57 9.42
C PRO A 85 2.15 -20.32 9.28
N ILE A 86 2.69 -19.36 10.04
CA ILE A 86 4.12 -19.08 10.06
C ILE A 86 4.86 -20.23 10.74
N LEU A 87 4.38 -20.72 11.87
CA LEU A 87 5.05 -21.79 12.61
C LEU A 87 5.02 -23.12 11.84
N PHE A 88 3.94 -23.40 11.13
CA PHE A 88 3.84 -24.54 10.22
C PHE A 88 4.79 -24.41 9.01
N TRP A 89 4.96 -23.20 8.48
CA TRP A 89 5.98 -22.93 7.48
C TRP A 89 7.39 -23.27 8.01
N GLU A 90 7.74 -22.83 9.22
CA GLU A 90 9.04 -23.14 9.83
C GLU A 90 9.21 -24.64 10.10
N ILE A 91 8.22 -25.29 10.74
CA ILE A 91 8.24 -26.72 11.05
C ILE A 91 8.43 -27.55 9.78
N PHE A 92 7.70 -27.23 8.71
CA PHE A 92 7.81 -27.92 7.45
C PHE A 92 9.22 -27.82 6.85
N HIS A 93 9.90 -26.68 6.98
CA HIS A 93 11.22 -26.46 6.40
C HIS A 93 12.37 -26.94 7.30
N ILE A 94 12.16 -27.23 8.58
CA ILE A 94 13.17 -27.94 9.40
C ILE A 94 13.06 -29.46 9.26
N LEU A 95 11.87 -29.98 8.92
CA LEU A 95 11.62 -31.41 8.75
C LEU A 95 12.28 -31.93 7.48
N LYS A 96 13.08 -32.99 7.58
CA LYS A 96 13.77 -33.58 6.43
C LYS A 96 12.84 -34.46 5.58
N ALA A 97 13.22 -34.70 4.33
CA ALA A 97 12.55 -35.71 3.52
C ALA A 97 12.74 -37.11 4.15
N GLY A 98 11.66 -37.88 4.24
CA GLY A 98 11.56 -39.10 5.05
C GLY A 98 11.25 -38.85 6.53
N GLY A 99 11.13 -37.59 6.95
CA GLY A 99 10.78 -37.24 8.33
C GLY A 99 9.29 -37.38 8.64
N THR A 100 8.98 -37.45 9.94
CA THR A 100 7.62 -37.55 10.47
C THR A 100 7.23 -36.29 11.21
N TRP A 101 6.03 -35.78 10.95
CA TRP A 101 5.43 -34.70 11.71
C TRP A 101 4.17 -35.19 12.41
N VAL A 102 4.17 -35.13 13.74
CA VAL A 102 3.01 -35.42 14.59
C VAL A 102 2.37 -34.11 15.04
N ASP A 103 1.15 -33.84 14.60
CA ASP A 103 0.38 -32.66 14.99
C ASP A 103 -0.78 -33.08 15.92
N ILE A 104 -0.80 -32.53 17.12
CA ILE A 104 -1.78 -32.84 18.17
C ILE A 104 -2.53 -31.57 18.53
N ASP A 105 -3.83 -31.54 18.30
CA ASP A 105 -4.67 -30.40 18.66
C ASP A 105 -6.11 -30.83 18.95
N LEU A 106 -6.98 -29.89 19.29
CA LEU A 106 -8.41 -30.15 19.46
C LEU A 106 -9.06 -30.48 18.09
N PRO A 107 -10.01 -31.42 18.03
CA PRO A 107 -10.68 -31.82 16.79
C PRO A 107 -11.24 -30.66 15.96
N GLU A 108 -11.86 -29.68 16.61
CA GLU A 108 -12.46 -28.51 15.95
C GLU A 108 -11.44 -27.59 15.25
N ARG A 109 -10.15 -27.70 15.59
CA ARG A 109 -9.06 -26.94 14.94
C ARG A 109 -8.39 -27.72 13.80
N CYS A 110 -8.77 -28.97 13.56
CA CYS A 110 -8.14 -29.88 12.59
C CYS A 110 -8.94 -30.01 11.27
N GLY A 111 -9.92 -29.13 11.02
CA GLY A 111 -10.90 -29.28 9.93
C GLY A 111 -10.97 -28.14 8.92
N GLY A 112 -10.15 -27.09 9.05
CA GLY A 112 -10.20 -25.90 8.20
C GLY A 112 -9.87 -24.63 8.96
N THR A 113 -9.83 -23.49 8.25
CA THR A 113 -9.56 -22.17 8.84
C THR A 113 -10.70 -21.23 8.54
N ALA A 114 -10.74 -20.08 9.22
CA ALA A 114 -11.75 -19.06 8.95
C ALA A 114 -11.70 -18.54 7.50
N LEU A 115 -10.51 -18.50 6.89
CA LEU A 115 -10.36 -18.00 5.52
C LEU A 115 -10.53 -19.06 4.44
N PHE A 116 -10.21 -20.32 4.74
CA PHE A 116 -10.25 -21.39 3.75
C PHE A 116 -10.86 -22.66 4.35
N GLY A 117 -11.70 -23.34 3.57
CA GLY A 117 -12.34 -24.60 3.97
C GLY A 117 -11.40 -25.81 4.10
N ASN A 118 -10.09 -25.63 3.90
CA ASN A 118 -9.09 -26.70 4.01
C ASN A 118 -8.14 -26.44 5.18
N ASP A 119 -7.69 -27.52 5.81
CA ASP A 119 -6.63 -27.49 6.82
C ASP A 119 -5.36 -26.84 6.28
N PHE A 120 -4.58 -26.18 7.15
CA PHE A 120 -3.29 -25.59 6.76
C PHE A 120 -2.35 -26.61 6.13
N LEU A 121 -2.22 -27.80 6.72
CA LEU A 121 -1.27 -28.82 6.26
C LEU A 121 -1.74 -29.57 5.01
N ASP A 122 -3.04 -29.47 4.71
CA ASP A 122 -3.63 -30.01 3.47
C ASP A 122 -3.51 -29.03 2.29
N ARG A 123 -2.94 -27.82 2.49
CA ARG A 123 -2.76 -26.84 1.40
C ARG A 123 -1.70 -27.28 0.40
N ALA A 124 -1.87 -26.80 -0.83
CA ALA A 124 -1.12 -27.26 -1.99
C ALA A 124 0.42 -27.16 -1.85
N TYR A 125 0.95 -26.22 -1.08
CA TYR A 125 2.40 -26.15 -0.83
C TYR A 125 2.89 -27.32 0.04
N PHE A 126 2.20 -27.56 1.16
CA PHE A 126 2.51 -28.64 2.10
C PHE A 126 2.18 -30.01 1.51
N ALA A 127 0.98 -30.20 0.99
CA ALA A 127 0.50 -31.45 0.41
C ALA A 127 1.32 -31.92 -0.80
N ALA A 128 2.09 -31.03 -1.43
CA ALA A 128 3.04 -31.43 -2.47
C ALA A 128 4.13 -32.36 -1.91
N SER A 129 4.48 -32.23 -0.62
CA SER A 129 5.60 -32.95 0.02
C SER A 129 5.24 -33.63 1.34
N LEU A 130 4.04 -33.41 1.89
CA LEU A 130 3.52 -34.06 3.08
C LEU A 130 2.37 -35.01 2.70
N THR A 131 2.36 -36.18 3.31
CA THR A 131 1.27 -37.15 3.18
C THR A 131 0.78 -37.54 4.56
N ARG A 132 -0.50 -37.27 4.86
CA ARG A 132 -1.15 -37.69 6.10
C ARG A 132 -1.27 -39.22 6.12
N GLN A 133 -0.63 -39.85 7.11
CA GLN A 133 -0.63 -41.28 7.34
C GLN A 133 -1.80 -41.71 8.24
N SER A 134 -2.08 -40.93 9.28
CA SER A 134 -3.20 -41.20 10.18
C SER A 134 -3.84 -39.93 10.73
N LEU A 135 -5.11 -40.07 11.10
CA LEU A 135 -5.94 -39.11 11.79
C LEU A 135 -6.70 -39.89 12.86
N GLU A 136 -6.38 -39.65 14.13
CA GLU A 136 -6.87 -40.46 15.24
C GLU A 136 -7.41 -39.57 16.35
N ASN A 137 -8.62 -39.89 16.83
CA ASN A 137 -9.23 -39.19 17.95
C ASN A 137 -8.89 -39.91 19.26
N HIS A 138 -8.37 -39.16 20.23
CA HIS A 138 -7.90 -39.63 21.53
C HIS A 138 -8.50 -38.76 22.64
N GLY A 139 -9.76 -39.07 23.00
CA GLY A 139 -10.53 -38.27 23.95
C GLY A 139 -10.82 -36.88 23.37
N ALA A 140 -10.36 -35.83 24.05
CA ALA A 140 -10.51 -34.44 23.62
C ALA A 140 -9.49 -34.00 22.56
N TRP A 141 -8.52 -34.86 22.21
CA TRP A 141 -7.43 -34.53 21.30
C TRP A 141 -7.54 -35.30 20.00
N THR A 142 -7.07 -34.69 18.92
CA THR A 142 -6.85 -35.31 17.62
C THR A 142 -5.36 -35.38 17.37
N ARG A 143 -4.87 -36.55 16.96
CA ARG A 143 -3.51 -36.76 16.49
C ARG A 143 -3.50 -36.97 14.98
N GLN A 144 -2.79 -36.09 14.28
CA GLN A 144 -2.50 -36.21 12.86
C GLN A 144 -1.04 -36.59 12.68
N VAL A 145 -0.75 -37.64 11.91
CA VAL A 145 0.62 -38.04 11.59
C VAL A 145 0.85 -37.81 10.11
N PHE A 146 1.83 -36.97 9.77
CA PHE A 146 2.26 -36.68 8.42
C PHE A 146 3.66 -37.25 8.19
N HIS A 147 3.91 -37.72 6.97
CA HIS A 147 5.24 -38.10 6.52
C HIS A 147 5.66 -37.19 5.38
N LYS A 148 6.87 -36.63 5.46
CA LYS A 148 7.42 -35.77 4.41
C LYS A 148 8.05 -36.62 3.32
N THR A 149 7.33 -36.84 2.23
CA THR A 149 7.71 -37.79 1.18
C THR A 149 8.83 -37.29 0.28
N LYS A 150 9.09 -35.98 0.24
CA LYS A 150 10.16 -35.39 -0.58
C LYS A 150 10.63 -34.04 -0.01
N PRO A 151 11.79 -33.52 -0.47
CA PRO A 151 12.25 -32.19 -0.09
C PRO A 151 11.24 -31.10 -0.46
N SER A 152 11.27 -29.99 0.27
CA SER A 152 10.47 -28.80 -0.01
C SER A 152 10.83 -28.21 -1.37
N LEU A 153 9.93 -27.36 -1.85
CA LEU A 153 10.15 -26.65 -3.11
C LEU A 153 11.41 -25.75 -3.07
N LEU A 154 11.85 -25.32 -1.89
CA LEU A 154 13.00 -24.43 -1.71
C LEU A 154 14.34 -25.17 -1.61
N SER A 155 14.33 -26.50 -1.43
CA SER A 155 15.54 -27.23 -1.06
C SER A 155 16.65 -27.16 -2.11
N ALA A 156 16.30 -27.13 -3.39
CA ALA A 156 17.27 -27.07 -4.47
C ALA A 156 18.03 -25.72 -4.56
N SER A 157 17.53 -24.69 -3.89
CA SER A 157 17.99 -23.31 -4.05
C SER A 157 18.17 -22.58 -2.72
N ILE A 158 18.16 -23.31 -1.60
CA ILE A 158 18.27 -22.72 -0.27
C ILE A 158 19.64 -22.05 -0.04
N ASP A 159 20.68 -22.60 -0.69
CA ASP A 159 22.06 -22.10 -0.58
C ASP A 159 22.42 -21.03 -1.61
N ASP A 160 21.49 -20.64 -2.50
CA ASP A 160 21.75 -19.58 -3.47
C ASP A 160 22.02 -18.26 -2.76
N LYS A 161 23.17 -17.66 -3.04
CA LYS A 161 23.61 -16.36 -2.50
C LYS A 161 23.40 -15.22 -3.47
N GLY A 162 23.02 -15.52 -4.71
CA GLY A 162 22.81 -14.53 -5.73
C GLY A 162 21.47 -13.81 -5.61
N TRP A 163 21.41 -12.58 -6.12
CA TRP A 163 20.24 -11.71 -6.04
C TRP A 163 19.85 -11.12 -7.38
N THR A 164 18.59 -11.23 -7.75
CA THR A 164 18.00 -10.44 -8.84
C THR A 164 17.20 -9.29 -8.24
N PHE A 165 17.62 -8.06 -8.53
CA PHE A 165 16.91 -6.84 -8.18
C PHE A 165 16.06 -6.37 -9.36
N GLY A 166 14.75 -6.55 -9.23
CA GLY A 166 13.75 -6.14 -10.22
C GLY A 166 13.20 -4.75 -9.95
N ILE A 167 13.47 -3.80 -10.84
CA ILE A 167 13.04 -2.41 -10.68
C ILE A 167 11.97 -2.08 -11.72
N LEU A 168 10.77 -1.75 -11.24
CA LEU A 168 9.72 -1.18 -12.06
C LEU A 168 9.96 0.32 -12.19
N THR A 169 10.23 0.76 -13.41
CA THR A 169 10.60 2.15 -13.71
C THR A 169 9.53 2.87 -14.52
N GLY A 170 9.33 4.15 -14.20
CA GLY A 170 8.56 5.10 -15.01
C GLY A 170 9.42 5.97 -15.96
N GLY A 171 10.75 5.85 -15.89
CA GLY A 171 11.74 6.44 -16.80
C GLY A 171 11.98 7.96 -16.67
N LYS A 172 11.06 8.69 -16.06
CA LYS A 172 11.13 10.16 -15.97
C LYS A 172 12.01 10.68 -14.83
N ASP A 173 12.15 9.92 -13.75
CA ASP A 173 12.76 10.41 -12.51
C ASP A 173 14.13 9.76 -12.27
N GLY A 174 15.09 10.52 -11.72
CA GLY A 174 16.44 10.05 -11.40
C GLY A 174 16.52 8.97 -10.30
N TYR A 175 15.40 8.59 -9.69
CA TYR A 175 15.36 7.64 -8.57
C TYR A 175 15.80 6.23 -8.98
N ALA A 176 15.35 5.72 -10.13
CA ALA A 176 15.76 4.42 -10.64
C ALA A 176 17.29 4.35 -10.84
N LYS A 177 17.89 5.43 -11.37
CA LYS A 177 19.33 5.53 -11.54
C LYS A 177 20.07 5.49 -10.19
N ALA A 178 19.65 6.30 -9.23
CA ALA A 178 20.26 6.33 -7.90
C ALA A 178 20.14 4.98 -7.18
N MET A 179 19.01 4.30 -7.33
CA MET A 179 18.80 2.93 -6.82
C MET A 179 19.76 1.94 -7.46
N VAL A 180 19.90 1.95 -8.80
CA VAL A 180 20.86 1.10 -9.52
C VAL A 180 22.29 1.34 -9.01
N GLU A 181 22.73 2.59 -8.91
CA GLU A 181 24.05 2.95 -8.37
C GLU A 181 24.24 2.49 -6.92
N GLY A 182 23.17 2.48 -6.12
CA GLY A 182 23.08 1.87 -4.79
C GLY A 182 23.38 0.37 -4.81
N LEU A 183 22.57 -0.36 -5.57
CA LEU A 183 22.61 -1.82 -5.63
C LEU A 183 23.95 -2.36 -6.17
N LEU A 184 24.57 -1.66 -7.12
CA LEU A 184 25.87 -2.08 -7.69
C LEU A 184 27.00 -2.10 -6.65
N ARG A 185 26.83 -1.44 -5.49
CA ARG A 185 27.81 -1.44 -4.39
C ARG A 185 27.75 -2.71 -3.52
N PHE A 186 26.68 -3.50 -3.62
CA PHE A 186 26.60 -4.75 -2.86
C PHE A 186 27.63 -5.76 -3.38
N ASN A 187 28.36 -6.35 -2.43
CA ASN A 187 29.42 -7.32 -2.72
C ASN A 187 28.87 -8.75 -2.71
N VAL A 188 27.86 -9.01 -3.54
CA VAL A 188 27.25 -10.33 -3.73
C VAL A 188 27.05 -10.59 -5.23
N PRO A 189 26.91 -11.86 -5.67
CA PRO A 189 26.44 -12.14 -7.01
C PRO A 189 25.08 -11.47 -7.21
N LEU A 190 25.00 -10.52 -8.13
CA LEU A 190 23.75 -9.82 -8.39
C LEU A 190 23.55 -9.49 -9.86
N GLU A 191 22.29 -9.31 -10.21
CA GLU A 191 21.88 -8.63 -11.44
C GLU A 191 20.74 -7.65 -11.11
N ILE A 192 20.57 -6.68 -11.99
CA ILE A 192 19.52 -5.67 -11.89
C ILE A 192 18.72 -5.70 -13.18
N ILE A 193 17.41 -5.92 -13.07
CA ILE A 193 16.50 -5.95 -14.22
C ILE A 193 15.55 -4.76 -14.09
N LEU A 194 15.66 -3.80 -15.01
CA LEU A 194 14.71 -2.69 -15.12
C LEU A 194 13.59 -3.06 -16.09
N CYS A 195 12.34 -2.80 -15.71
CA CYS A 195 11.19 -3.05 -16.58
C CYS A 195 10.25 -1.84 -16.68
N GLY A 196 10.01 -1.37 -17.91
CA GLY A 196 9.24 -0.16 -18.23
C GLY A 196 10.07 0.93 -18.91
N PRO A 197 9.59 2.19 -18.96
CA PRO A 197 10.35 3.28 -19.56
C PRO A 197 11.71 3.46 -18.89
N MET A 198 12.76 3.57 -19.70
CA MET A 198 14.14 3.57 -19.24
C MET A 198 14.59 4.94 -18.73
N PRO A 199 15.23 5.01 -17.55
CA PRO A 199 15.80 6.25 -17.05
C PRO A 199 17.05 6.65 -17.86
N GLN A 200 17.27 7.96 -18.01
CA GLN A 200 18.44 8.48 -18.71
C GLN A 200 19.72 8.31 -17.89
N GLY A 201 20.84 8.04 -18.57
CA GLY A 201 22.17 8.04 -17.96
C GLY A 201 22.42 6.90 -16.98
N LEU A 202 21.81 5.73 -17.20
CA LEU A 202 22.15 4.51 -16.46
C LEU A 202 23.64 4.16 -16.60
N PRO A 203 24.27 3.62 -15.54
CA PRO A 203 25.62 3.09 -15.62
C PRO A 203 25.75 2.02 -16.71
N LYS A 204 26.90 1.98 -17.39
CA LYS A 204 27.25 0.88 -18.31
C LYS A 204 27.86 -0.26 -17.50
N ASP A 205 27.02 -1.18 -17.01
CA ASP A 205 27.42 -2.34 -16.22
C ASP A 205 26.75 -3.61 -16.77
N ASN A 206 27.49 -4.72 -16.89
CA ASN A 206 26.99 -5.96 -17.46
C ASN A 206 25.98 -6.70 -16.56
N ARG A 207 25.87 -6.28 -15.29
CA ARG A 207 24.85 -6.75 -14.35
C ARG A 207 23.49 -6.10 -14.59
N ILE A 208 23.42 -5.03 -15.37
CA ILE A 208 22.18 -4.31 -15.67
C ILE A 208 21.55 -4.86 -16.95
N ARG A 209 20.26 -5.21 -16.87
CA ARG A 209 19.42 -5.62 -17.99
C ARG A 209 18.16 -4.77 -18.02
N CYS A 210 17.66 -4.52 -19.23
CA CYS A 210 16.45 -3.75 -19.44
C CYS A 210 15.44 -4.59 -20.23
N ILE A 211 14.20 -4.60 -19.77
CA ILE A 211 13.07 -5.23 -20.45
C ILE A 211 12.08 -4.12 -20.79
N ASP A 212 11.87 -3.86 -22.07
CA ASP A 212 10.78 -3.01 -22.51
C ASP A 212 9.52 -3.84 -22.73
N LEU A 213 8.36 -3.22 -22.61
CA LEU A 213 7.11 -3.86 -23.00
C LEU A 213 6.92 -3.68 -24.50
N ASP A 214 6.39 -4.71 -25.17
CA ASP A 214 6.18 -4.73 -26.63
C ASP A 214 5.28 -3.58 -27.15
N SER A 215 4.55 -2.90 -26.25
CA SER A 215 3.66 -1.79 -26.56
C SER A 215 3.67 -0.75 -25.44
N SER A 216 3.55 0.54 -25.80
CA SER A 216 3.28 1.61 -24.84
C SER A 216 1.96 1.32 -24.11
N GLU A 217 2.04 1.10 -22.80
CA GLU A 217 0.89 0.64 -22.03
C GLU A 217 0.37 1.78 -21.13
N PRO A 218 -0.90 2.22 -21.32
CA PRO A 218 -1.42 3.40 -20.64
C PRO A 218 -1.83 3.18 -19.18
N ARG A 219 -2.07 1.95 -18.70
CA ARG A 219 -2.68 1.66 -17.38
C ARG A 219 -1.70 1.19 -16.29
N GLY A 220 -0.40 1.14 -16.58
CA GLY A 220 0.62 0.66 -15.67
C GLY A 220 0.48 -0.83 -15.37
N TRP A 221 0.80 -1.70 -16.35
CA TRP A 221 0.74 -3.16 -16.23
C TRP A 221 1.79 -3.78 -15.28
N ILE A 222 1.68 -3.45 -13.99
CA ILE A 222 2.64 -3.77 -12.94
C ILE A 222 2.83 -5.28 -12.73
N THR A 223 1.75 -6.04 -12.80
CA THR A 223 1.74 -7.50 -12.58
C THR A 223 2.57 -8.21 -13.65
N ARG A 224 2.34 -7.89 -14.93
CA ARG A 224 3.13 -8.41 -16.06
C ARG A 224 4.60 -8.01 -15.95
N LYS A 225 4.91 -6.75 -15.59
CA LYS A 225 6.30 -6.31 -15.41
C LYS A 225 7.02 -7.15 -14.35
N LYS A 226 6.41 -7.38 -13.18
CA LYS A 226 6.98 -8.22 -12.11
C LYS A 226 7.15 -9.68 -12.55
N ASN A 227 6.15 -10.24 -13.25
CA ASN A 227 6.23 -11.59 -13.79
C ASN A 227 7.35 -11.74 -14.84
N LEU A 228 7.50 -10.78 -15.75
CA LEU A 228 8.59 -10.76 -16.74
C LEU A 228 9.95 -10.71 -16.05
N ILE A 229 10.12 -9.84 -15.06
CA ILE A 229 11.36 -9.79 -14.27
C ILE A 229 11.63 -11.15 -13.62
N ALA A 230 10.65 -11.75 -12.95
CA ALA A 230 10.84 -13.03 -12.27
C ALA A 230 11.10 -14.20 -13.25
N ALA A 231 10.53 -14.12 -14.46
CA ALA A 231 10.78 -15.08 -15.52
C ALA A 231 12.24 -15.01 -16.00
N GLU A 232 12.75 -13.79 -16.21
CA GLU A 232 14.08 -13.47 -16.73
C GLU A 232 15.19 -13.48 -15.67
N ALA A 233 14.82 -13.53 -14.39
CA ALA A 233 15.75 -13.57 -13.28
C ALA A 233 16.72 -14.76 -13.38
N ARG A 234 18.00 -14.52 -13.15
CA ARG A 234 19.07 -15.52 -13.08
C ARG A 234 19.08 -16.22 -11.72
N TYR A 235 18.94 -15.47 -10.64
CA TYR A 235 19.11 -15.98 -9.28
C TYR A 235 17.78 -16.35 -8.64
N GLU A 236 17.85 -17.17 -7.59
CA GLU A 236 16.67 -17.57 -6.83
C GLU A 236 16.16 -16.45 -5.91
N ASN A 237 17.04 -15.69 -5.27
CA ASN A 237 16.61 -14.60 -4.40
C ASN A 237 16.16 -13.41 -5.25
N LEU A 238 14.88 -13.08 -5.18
CA LEU A 238 14.27 -11.97 -5.90
C LEU A 238 13.95 -10.83 -4.95
N CYS A 239 14.28 -9.61 -5.37
CA CYS A 239 13.80 -8.39 -4.76
C CYS A 239 13.09 -7.55 -5.84
N LEU A 240 11.76 -7.51 -5.84
CA LEU A 240 10.94 -6.80 -6.82
C LEU A 240 10.39 -5.51 -6.20
N MET A 241 10.61 -4.36 -6.84
CA MET A 241 10.28 -3.07 -6.26
C MET A 241 9.93 -2.00 -7.31
N HIS A 242 9.24 -0.95 -6.86
CA HIS A 242 9.16 0.29 -7.63
C HIS A 242 10.44 1.11 -7.50
N ASP A 243 10.72 1.97 -8.49
CA ASP A 243 11.84 2.92 -8.51
C ASP A 243 11.84 4.01 -7.42
N ARG A 244 10.83 4.06 -6.54
CA ARG A 244 10.65 5.09 -5.52
C ARG A 244 11.21 4.73 -4.14
N PHE A 245 11.83 3.57 -3.98
CA PHE A 245 12.42 3.16 -2.70
C PHE A 245 13.91 3.52 -2.64
N GLU A 246 14.38 3.85 -1.45
CA GLU A 246 15.81 3.82 -1.14
C GLU A 246 16.11 2.50 -0.46
N ILE A 247 17.02 1.73 -1.07
CA ILE A 247 17.50 0.47 -0.52
C ILE A 247 18.65 0.78 0.42
N PRO A 248 18.58 0.32 1.69
CA PRO A 248 19.61 0.62 2.65
C PRO A 248 20.88 -0.19 2.37
N GLU A 249 22.02 0.33 2.80
CA GLU A 249 23.32 -0.30 2.54
C GLU A 249 23.48 -1.64 3.24
N ASN A 250 22.76 -1.86 4.35
CA ASN A 250 22.77 -3.09 5.14
C ASN A 250 21.78 -4.17 4.63
N PHE A 251 21.30 -4.06 3.38
CA PHE A 251 20.27 -4.97 2.84
C PHE A 251 20.72 -6.44 2.91
N ILE A 252 21.97 -6.72 2.52
CA ILE A 252 22.48 -8.09 2.48
C ILE A 252 22.60 -8.66 3.89
N GLU A 253 23.16 -7.90 4.83
CA GLU A 253 23.29 -8.26 6.24
C GLU A 253 21.91 -8.50 6.87
N ALA A 254 20.91 -7.67 6.55
CA ALA A 254 19.54 -7.85 7.00
C ALA A 254 18.89 -9.13 6.45
N MET A 255 19.24 -9.55 5.23
CA MET A 255 18.77 -10.80 4.65
C MET A 255 19.51 -12.02 5.23
N GLU A 256 20.80 -11.89 5.50
CA GLU A 256 21.58 -12.93 6.19
C GLU A 256 21.08 -13.15 7.63
N ALA A 257 20.77 -12.07 8.34
CA ALA A 257 20.17 -12.11 9.68
C ALA A 257 18.79 -12.76 9.68
N TYR A 258 17.96 -12.50 8.65
CA TYR A 258 16.67 -13.16 8.49
C TYR A 258 16.82 -14.66 8.16
N GLY A 259 17.89 -15.04 7.46
CA GLY A 259 18.14 -16.40 7.02
C GLY A 259 17.53 -16.74 5.66
N PRO A 260 17.96 -17.85 5.05
CA PRO A 260 17.65 -18.16 3.64
C PRO A 260 16.25 -18.75 3.42
N CYS A 261 15.58 -19.20 4.49
CA CYS A 261 14.28 -19.86 4.44
C CYS A 261 13.13 -18.84 4.59
N PHE A 262 12.88 -18.09 3.52
CA PHE A 262 11.81 -17.10 3.49
C PHE A 262 10.76 -17.39 2.41
N ALA A 263 9.52 -17.00 2.71
CA ALA A 263 8.38 -17.05 1.80
C ALA A 263 8.27 -15.74 0.99
N TYR A 264 7.26 -14.92 1.27
CA TYR A 264 7.17 -13.54 0.80
C TYR A 264 7.45 -12.59 1.95
N LEU A 265 8.47 -11.75 1.80
CA LEU A 265 8.81 -10.71 2.75
C LEU A 265 8.53 -9.33 2.16
N THR A 266 8.17 -8.42 3.06
CA THR A 266 8.30 -6.97 2.90
C THR A 266 9.20 -6.44 4.02
N ALA A 267 9.35 -5.12 4.12
CA ALA A 267 10.06 -4.49 5.22
C ALA A 267 9.27 -3.27 5.74
N PRO A 268 9.43 -2.91 7.02
CA PRO A 268 8.95 -1.64 7.56
C PRO A 268 9.38 -0.50 6.64
N THR A 269 8.41 0.20 6.10
CA THR A 269 8.64 1.23 5.10
C THR A 269 8.12 2.55 5.60
N PHE A 270 8.90 3.60 5.41
CA PHE A 270 8.56 4.94 5.89
C PHE A 270 8.69 6.00 4.81
N TYR A 271 7.86 7.03 4.92
CA TYR A 271 7.95 8.24 4.12
C TYR A 271 8.22 9.44 5.03
N PHE A 272 9.07 10.34 4.56
CA PHE A 272 9.43 11.57 5.25
C PHE A 272 9.08 12.74 4.32
N PRO A 273 8.03 13.54 4.62
CA PRO A 273 7.63 14.64 3.76
C PRO A 273 8.61 15.81 3.75
N GLU A 274 9.43 15.91 4.79
CA GLU A 274 10.35 17.02 4.99
C GLU A 274 11.80 16.57 4.87
N ALA A 275 12.64 17.48 4.37
CA ALA A 275 14.08 17.24 4.22
C ALA A 275 14.79 16.97 5.56
N THR A 276 14.26 17.50 6.66
CA THR A 276 14.77 17.32 8.03
C THR A 276 14.60 15.89 8.55
N ARG A 277 13.70 15.11 7.93
CA ARG A 277 13.37 13.71 8.30
C ARG A 277 12.88 13.54 9.74
N GLN A 278 12.43 14.61 10.39
CA GLN A 278 11.93 14.53 11.76
C GLN A 278 10.54 13.86 11.83
N LEU A 279 9.76 14.00 10.76
CA LEU A 279 8.40 13.50 10.70
C LEU A 279 8.35 12.20 9.88
N LYS A 280 8.13 11.08 10.57
CA LYS A 280 8.14 9.71 10.02
C LYS A 280 6.71 9.20 9.84
N TYR A 281 6.32 8.91 8.60
CA TYR A 281 5.04 8.26 8.30
C TYR A 281 5.25 6.81 7.93
N ARG A 282 4.45 5.92 8.50
CA ARG A 282 4.37 4.55 8.01
C ARG A 282 3.81 4.55 6.59
N TYR A 283 4.53 3.93 5.69
CA TYR A 283 4.11 3.67 4.33
C TYR A 283 3.31 2.36 4.27
N PRO A 284 2.36 2.19 3.34
CA PRO A 284 1.74 0.89 3.12
C PRO A 284 2.78 -0.15 2.72
N ASP A 285 3.07 -1.08 3.63
CA ASP A 285 4.10 -2.11 3.51
C ASP A 285 3.56 -3.52 3.77
N TYR A 286 2.89 -3.69 4.91
CA TYR A 286 2.35 -4.93 5.44
C TYR A 286 0.97 -4.65 6.01
N GLN A 287 -0.03 -5.27 5.40
CA GLN A 287 -1.44 -5.02 5.68
C GLN A 287 -2.18 -6.33 5.89
N ILE A 288 -3.35 -6.25 6.52
CA ILE A 288 -4.30 -7.35 6.63
C ILE A 288 -5.53 -6.98 5.84
N PHE A 289 -6.04 -7.94 5.08
CA PHE A 289 -7.37 -7.93 4.54
C PHE A 289 -8.29 -8.76 5.45
N ASP A 290 -9.32 -8.13 6.01
CA ASP A 290 -10.29 -8.76 6.88
C ASP A 290 -11.44 -9.37 6.07
N VAL A 291 -11.65 -10.68 6.21
CA VAL A 291 -12.56 -11.42 5.35
C VAL A 291 -13.53 -12.22 6.20
N ASP A 292 -14.82 -11.86 6.09
CA ASP A 292 -15.92 -12.60 6.71
C ASP A 292 -16.40 -13.71 5.74
N ASP A 293 -15.53 -14.66 5.35
CA ASP A 293 -15.88 -15.90 4.63
C ASP A 293 -15.97 -15.88 3.07
N LYS A 294 -15.71 -14.76 2.39
CA LYS A 294 -15.82 -14.67 0.90
C LYS A 294 -14.48 -14.58 0.15
N VAL A 295 -13.44 -15.24 0.66
CA VAL A 295 -12.08 -15.19 0.04
C VAL A 295 -12.11 -15.63 -1.42
N ASP A 296 -12.82 -16.72 -1.75
CA ASP A 296 -12.92 -17.21 -3.13
C ASP A 296 -13.59 -16.19 -4.06
N PHE A 297 -14.56 -15.43 -3.57
CA PHE A 297 -15.19 -14.35 -4.34
C PHE A 297 -14.22 -13.20 -4.58
N ALA A 298 -13.51 -12.76 -3.54
CA ALA A 298 -12.50 -11.71 -3.64
C ALA A 298 -11.41 -12.08 -4.66
N ILE A 299 -10.88 -13.31 -4.57
CA ILE A 299 -9.88 -13.87 -5.49
C ILE A 299 -10.43 -13.93 -6.93
N ARG A 300 -11.62 -14.51 -7.11
CA ARG A 300 -12.18 -14.79 -8.44
C ARG A 300 -12.53 -13.53 -9.21
N TYR A 301 -13.04 -12.50 -8.53
CA TYR A 301 -13.59 -11.31 -9.18
C TYR A 301 -12.74 -10.06 -8.99
N GLY A 302 -11.68 -10.10 -8.17
CA GLY A 302 -10.86 -8.93 -7.88
C GLY A 302 -11.64 -7.79 -7.18
N ASN A 303 -12.82 -8.10 -6.62
CA ASN A 303 -13.65 -7.10 -5.95
C ASN A 303 -13.32 -7.09 -4.45
N ILE A 304 -12.60 -6.05 -4.03
CA ILE A 304 -12.09 -5.90 -2.68
C ILE A 304 -12.63 -4.62 -2.08
N ASP A 305 -13.26 -4.74 -0.91
CA ASP A 305 -13.68 -3.59 -0.12
C ASP A 305 -12.48 -3.05 0.66
N GLY A 306 -11.93 -1.92 0.20
CA GLY A 306 -10.77 -1.30 0.84
C GLY A 306 -10.97 -0.92 2.30
N ARG A 307 -12.22 -0.81 2.78
CA ARG A 307 -12.53 -0.56 4.21
C ARG A 307 -12.15 -1.72 5.11
N ARG A 308 -11.94 -2.90 4.52
CA ARG A 308 -11.49 -4.12 5.20
C ARG A 308 -9.98 -4.31 5.15
N THR A 309 -9.24 -3.30 4.71
CA THR A 309 -7.78 -3.34 4.68
C THR A 309 -7.21 -2.49 5.81
N TYR A 310 -6.35 -3.10 6.63
CA TYR A 310 -5.80 -2.48 7.83
C TYR A 310 -4.28 -2.60 7.86
N GLY A 311 -3.61 -1.61 8.45
CA GLY A 311 -2.20 -1.76 8.82
C GLY A 311 -2.05 -2.80 9.92
N CYS A 312 -1.08 -3.71 9.76
CA CYS A 312 -0.77 -4.72 10.78
C CYS A 312 0.48 -4.34 11.55
N ALA A 313 0.56 -4.63 12.85
CA ALA A 313 1.83 -4.52 13.57
C ALA A 313 2.86 -5.48 12.96
N TYR A 314 4.14 -5.10 12.94
CA TYR A 314 5.17 -5.91 12.26
C TYR A 314 5.47 -7.25 12.95
N ASN A 315 5.10 -7.40 14.22
CA ASN A 315 5.17 -8.63 15.04
C ASN A 315 3.82 -9.37 15.08
N ASP A 316 2.84 -8.95 14.29
CA ASP A 316 1.52 -9.58 14.24
C ASP A 316 1.30 -10.27 12.89
N PHE A 317 0.38 -11.23 12.90
CA PHE A 317 0.01 -11.99 11.73
C PHE A 317 -1.46 -12.34 11.80
N ARG A 318 -2.12 -12.20 10.65
CA ARG A 318 -3.39 -12.84 10.39
C ARG A 318 -3.32 -13.52 9.05
N GLU A 319 -4.17 -14.49 8.86
CA GLU A 319 -4.19 -15.26 7.63
C GLU A 319 -4.51 -14.41 6.38
N GLY A 320 -5.16 -13.25 6.57
CA GLY A 320 -5.38 -12.25 5.51
C GLY A 320 -4.20 -11.28 5.33
N ALA A 321 -3.06 -11.52 5.97
CA ALA A 321 -1.90 -10.64 5.87
C ALA A 321 -1.19 -10.77 4.51
N PHE A 322 -0.79 -9.63 3.97
CA PHE A 322 -0.13 -9.51 2.69
C PHE A 322 0.90 -8.37 2.69
N ALA A 323 1.89 -8.50 1.79
CA ALA A 323 2.84 -7.44 1.51
C ALA A 323 2.28 -6.55 0.40
N CYS A 324 2.28 -5.24 0.63
CA CYS A 324 1.81 -4.26 -0.34
C CYS A 324 2.66 -4.32 -1.62
N GLY A 325 2.05 -4.05 -2.77
CA GLY A 325 2.64 -4.22 -4.09
C GLY A 325 3.90 -3.40 -4.37
N GLY A 326 4.26 -2.48 -3.48
CA GLY A 326 5.44 -1.63 -3.62
C GLY A 326 6.77 -2.40 -3.63
N PHE A 327 6.88 -3.42 -2.78
CA PHE A 327 8.15 -4.06 -2.48
C PHE A 327 7.94 -5.51 -2.05
N TYR A 328 8.61 -6.44 -2.73
CA TYR A 328 8.61 -7.86 -2.40
C TYR A 328 10.04 -8.40 -2.36
N ILE A 329 10.34 -9.19 -1.35
CA ILE A 329 11.47 -10.11 -1.33
C ILE A 329 10.91 -11.52 -1.30
N THR A 330 11.32 -12.37 -2.23
CA THR A 330 10.84 -13.75 -2.29
C THR A 330 11.79 -14.63 -3.10
N LYS A 331 11.42 -15.90 -3.25
CA LYS A 331 12.13 -16.89 -4.04
C LYS A 331 11.51 -16.94 -5.44
N LYS A 332 12.34 -16.99 -6.47
CA LYS A 332 11.91 -17.08 -7.87
C LYS A 332 11.01 -18.29 -8.10
N THR A 333 11.31 -19.42 -7.47
CA THR A 333 10.51 -20.63 -7.54
C THR A 333 9.13 -20.44 -6.90
N LEU A 334 9.01 -19.69 -5.81
CA LEU A 334 7.71 -19.34 -5.22
C LEU A 334 6.94 -18.38 -6.12
N TRP A 335 7.60 -17.36 -6.69
CA TRP A 335 6.95 -16.44 -7.64
C TRP A 335 6.41 -17.15 -8.87
N ARG A 336 7.16 -18.12 -9.42
CA ARG A 336 6.71 -18.92 -10.58
C ARG A 336 5.54 -19.83 -10.24
N ARG A 337 5.43 -20.27 -8.99
CA ARG A 337 4.30 -21.07 -8.52
C ARG A 337 3.03 -20.23 -8.39
N ILE A 338 3.16 -18.99 -7.93
CA ILE A 338 2.05 -18.06 -7.74
C ILE A 338 2.41 -16.72 -8.40
N PRO A 339 2.37 -16.64 -9.74
CA PRO A 339 2.59 -15.37 -10.41
C PRO A 339 1.42 -14.43 -10.14
N GLN A 340 1.69 -13.12 -10.16
CA GLN A 340 0.61 -12.14 -10.09
C GLN A 340 -0.32 -12.29 -11.30
N LYS A 341 -1.62 -12.06 -11.08
CA LYS A 341 -2.62 -12.18 -12.14
C LYS A 341 -2.49 -11.01 -13.12
N GLU A 342 -2.08 -11.31 -14.35
CA GLU A 342 -1.82 -10.27 -15.35
C GLU A 342 -3.06 -9.54 -15.86
N TYR A 343 -4.28 -9.97 -15.52
CA TYR A 343 -5.47 -9.17 -15.80
C TYR A 343 -5.68 -8.01 -14.80
N LEU A 344 -4.86 -7.93 -13.74
CA LEU A 344 -4.87 -6.84 -12.76
C LEU A 344 -3.76 -5.84 -13.07
N PHE A 345 -4.10 -4.56 -13.08
CA PHE A 345 -3.21 -3.44 -13.33
C PHE A 345 -2.85 -2.70 -12.03
N HIS A 346 -2.06 -1.63 -12.14
CA HIS A 346 -1.70 -0.83 -10.97
C HIS A 346 -2.95 -0.26 -10.29
N ALA A 347 -2.98 -0.40 -8.95
CA ALA A 347 -4.11 0.01 -8.10
C ALA A 347 -5.40 -0.82 -8.28
N GLU A 348 -5.29 -2.04 -8.80
CA GLU A 348 -6.41 -2.99 -8.93
C GLU A 348 -6.30 -4.16 -7.93
N TRP A 349 -5.80 -3.86 -6.72
CA TRP A 349 -5.69 -4.82 -5.61
C TRP A 349 -4.84 -6.06 -5.93
N GLU A 350 -3.86 -5.91 -6.82
CA GLU A 350 -3.04 -7.02 -7.28
C GLU A 350 -2.22 -7.66 -6.15
N ASP A 351 -1.89 -6.88 -5.14
CA ASP A 351 -1.14 -7.27 -3.96
C ASP A 351 -1.99 -8.04 -2.94
N VAL A 352 -3.23 -7.62 -2.70
CA VAL A 352 -4.18 -8.36 -1.86
C VAL A 352 -4.49 -9.72 -2.49
N ILE A 353 -4.81 -9.75 -3.79
CA ILE A 353 -5.11 -11.00 -4.50
C ILE A 353 -3.92 -11.94 -4.45
N MET A 354 -2.71 -11.42 -4.65
CA MET A 354 -1.48 -12.18 -4.52
C MET A 354 -1.30 -12.75 -3.10
N GLY A 355 -1.52 -11.92 -2.08
CA GLY A 355 -1.47 -12.34 -0.69
C GLY A 355 -2.44 -13.47 -0.36
N LEU A 356 -3.72 -13.31 -0.72
CA LEU A 356 -4.74 -14.32 -0.50
C LEU A 356 -4.44 -15.62 -1.27
N GLU A 357 -3.93 -15.54 -2.49
CA GLU A 357 -3.52 -16.72 -3.26
C GLU A 357 -2.32 -17.45 -2.62
N CYS A 358 -1.34 -16.71 -2.08
CA CYS A 358 -0.23 -17.29 -1.33
C CYS A 358 -0.74 -18.02 -0.08
N GLN A 359 -1.61 -17.36 0.69
CA GLN A 359 -2.20 -17.93 1.91
C GLN A 359 -3.03 -19.17 1.61
N ARG A 360 -3.85 -19.14 0.54
CA ARG A 360 -4.62 -20.30 0.04
C ARG A 360 -3.75 -21.51 -0.24
N GLN A 361 -2.52 -21.29 -0.70
CA GLN A 361 -1.55 -22.35 -0.94
C GLN A 361 -0.71 -22.75 0.27
N GLY A 362 -0.78 -22.01 1.38
CA GLY A 362 0.02 -22.25 2.58
C GLY A 362 1.37 -21.52 2.59
N ILE A 363 1.49 -20.43 1.84
CA ILE A 363 2.70 -19.60 1.74
C ILE A 363 2.43 -18.27 2.45
N PRO A 364 3.00 -18.02 3.64
CA PRO A 364 2.72 -16.81 4.39
C PRO A 364 3.47 -15.59 3.86
N HIS A 365 2.87 -14.40 4.06
CA HIS A 365 3.58 -13.12 3.95
C HIS A 365 4.09 -12.70 5.32
N ARG A 366 5.32 -12.17 5.37
CA ARG A 366 6.00 -11.75 6.61
C ARG A 366 6.74 -10.43 6.39
N VAL A 367 7.25 -9.89 7.49
CA VAL A 367 8.07 -8.69 7.51
C VAL A 367 9.49 -9.09 7.87
N ASN A 368 10.50 -8.60 7.13
CA ASN A 368 11.89 -8.65 7.56
C ASN A 368 12.14 -7.46 8.51
N PRO A 369 12.34 -7.70 9.82
CA PRO A 369 12.52 -6.62 10.80
C PRO A 369 13.92 -6.02 10.82
N TYR A 370 14.90 -6.73 10.26
CA TYR A 370 16.29 -6.29 10.15
C TYR A 370 16.48 -5.29 9.02
N LEU A 371 15.49 -5.19 8.13
CA LEU A 371 15.47 -4.29 6.99
C LEU A 371 14.50 -3.13 7.27
N GLN A 372 14.87 -1.92 6.87
CA GLN A 372 13.95 -0.77 6.88
C GLN A 372 14.08 -0.02 5.56
N LEU A 373 12.96 0.33 4.95
CA LEU A 373 12.93 1.04 3.68
C LEU A 373 12.46 2.47 3.86
N ARG A 374 12.95 3.34 2.95
CA ARG A 374 12.41 4.67 2.78
C ARG A 374 11.75 4.79 1.41
N SER A 375 10.51 5.25 1.38
CA SER A 375 9.89 5.72 0.15
C SER A 375 10.29 7.18 -0.09
N LEU A 376 10.70 7.48 -1.31
CA LEU A 376 11.03 8.83 -1.80
C LEU A 376 9.80 9.60 -2.28
N LYS A 377 8.65 8.92 -2.40
CA LYS A 377 7.37 9.51 -2.77
C LYS A 377 6.30 9.20 -1.73
N PRO A 378 5.35 10.10 -1.48
CA PRO A 378 4.19 9.77 -0.66
C PRO A 378 3.35 8.69 -1.36
N HIS A 379 2.72 7.82 -0.57
CA HIS A 379 1.73 6.90 -1.12
C HIS A 379 0.50 7.72 -1.52
N PRO A 380 -0.17 7.40 -2.65
CA PRO A 380 -1.41 8.08 -3.02
C PRO A 380 -2.47 8.10 -1.91
N ASN A 381 -2.48 7.06 -1.06
CA ASN A 381 -3.45 6.90 0.04
C ASN A 381 -2.98 7.38 1.43
N ILE A 382 -1.69 7.70 1.64
CA ILE A 382 -1.24 8.28 2.93
C ILE A 382 -2.02 9.53 3.32
N PRO A 383 -2.39 10.44 2.39
CA PRO A 383 -3.22 11.60 2.72
C PRO A 383 -4.59 11.27 3.32
N HIS A 384 -5.20 10.11 2.98
CA HIS A 384 -6.52 9.72 3.50
C HIS A 384 -6.50 9.24 4.96
N ALA A 385 -5.34 8.85 5.50
CA ALA A 385 -5.23 8.46 6.90
C ALA A 385 -5.28 9.66 7.88
N TRP A 386 -5.11 10.88 7.36
CA TRP A 386 -5.06 12.11 8.16
C TRP A 386 -6.45 12.66 8.48
N THR A 387 -7.48 12.30 7.70
CA THR A 387 -8.86 12.74 7.94
C THR A 387 -9.52 12.12 9.18
N PHE A 388 -8.87 11.14 9.83
CA PHE A 388 -9.42 10.40 10.98
C PHE A 388 -8.81 10.76 12.35
N ARG A 389 -7.89 11.74 12.47
CA ARG A 389 -7.34 12.16 13.78
C ARG A 389 -7.64 13.61 14.14
N ALA A 390 -8.57 13.77 15.09
CA ALA A 390 -8.59 14.79 16.14
C ALA A 390 -9.67 14.40 17.17
N PRO A 391 -9.65 14.90 18.42
CA PRO A 391 -8.60 15.57 19.18
C PRO A 391 -8.29 14.79 20.47
N ASP A 392 -7.03 14.77 20.90
CA ASP A 392 -6.64 14.75 22.33
C ASP A 392 -5.17 14.35 22.39
N ALA A 393 -4.37 15.38 22.61
CA ALA A 393 -2.95 15.31 22.81
C ALA A 393 -2.65 14.64 24.16
N ALA A 394 -2.37 13.34 24.13
CA ALA A 394 -1.58 12.67 25.17
C ALA A 394 -0.94 11.34 24.72
N HIS A 395 -1.36 10.74 23.59
CA HIS A 395 -0.85 9.44 23.17
C HIS A 395 0.08 9.57 21.95
N ASN A 396 1.33 9.92 22.23
CA ASN A 396 2.47 9.59 21.37
C ASN A 396 2.76 8.09 21.51
N GLN A 397 1.91 7.25 20.93
CA GLN A 397 2.16 5.85 20.55
C GLN A 397 0.85 5.30 19.96
N THR A 398 0.94 4.25 19.14
CA THR A 398 -0.16 3.56 18.42
C THR A 398 -0.84 4.35 17.30
N LEU A 399 -0.28 4.26 16.08
CA LEU A 399 -1.09 4.23 14.86
C LEU A 399 -1.47 2.76 14.62
N SER A 400 -2.78 2.51 14.49
CA SER A 400 -3.45 1.22 14.14
C SER A 400 -4.00 0.40 15.32
N PHE A 401 -4.99 0.95 16.04
CA PHE A 401 -6.04 0.13 16.66
C PHE A 401 -7.38 0.82 16.42
N VAL A 402 -8.36 0.09 15.88
CA VAL A 402 -9.77 0.45 16.01
C VAL A 402 -10.07 0.33 17.50
N THR A 403 -10.38 1.43 18.19
CA THR A 403 -10.67 1.36 19.63
C THR A 403 -11.95 0.56 19.85
N GLU A 404 -12.12 -0.03 21.04
CA GLU A 404 -13.34 -0.74 21.45
C GLU A 404 -14.60 0.09 21.18
N GLN A 405 -14.51 1.41 21.40
CA GLN A 405 -15.58 2.37 21.13
C GLN A 405 -15.95 2.46 19.64
N TRP A 406 -14.98 2.32 18.72
CA TRP A 406 -15.25 2.28 17.27
C TRP A 406 -15.78 0.92 16.81
N ALA A 407 -15.41 -0.18 17.47
CA ALA A 407 -15.98 -1.49 17.23
C ALA A 407 -17.45 -1.56 17.68
N GLU A 408 -17.77 -1.01 18.86
CA GLU A 408 -19.14 -0.88 19.36
C GLU A 408 -20.00 0.03 18.47
N LYS A 409 -19.42 1.12 17.94
CA LYS A 409 -20.13 2.03 17.03
C LYS A 409 -20.37 1.41 15.65
N ALA A 410 -19.43 0.60 15.15
CA ALA A 410 -19.60 -0.18 13.92
C ALA A 410 -20.68 -1.28 14.08
N GLN A 411 -20.82 -1.85 15.29
CA GLN A 411 -21.89 -2.80 15.61
C GLN A 411 -23.24 -2.12 15.83
N ALA A 412 -23.27 -0.93 16.42
CA ALA A 412 -24.49 -0.21 16.77
C ALA A 412 -25.13 0.53 15.57
N ASP A 413 -24.34 0.91 14.56
CA ASP A 413 -24.84 1.62 13.38
C ASP A 413 -24.21 1.06 12.10
N ALA A 414 -24.86 0.03 11.54
CA ALA A 414 -24.49 -0.58 10.27
C ALA A 414 -24.55 0.39 9.07
N GLN A 415 -25.17 1.58 9.24
CA GLN A 415 -25.25 2.62 8.20
C GLN A 415 -24.21 3.75 8.40
N ALA A 416 -23.50 3.80 9.53
CA ALA A 416 -22.42 4.77 9.76
C ALA A 416 -21.23 4.59 8.80
N PHE A 417 -21.13 3.44 8.14
CA PHE A 417 -20.09 3.13 7.16
C PHE A 417 -20.70 2.72 5.81
N TYR A 418 -20.87 3.70 4.92
CA TYR A 418 -21.24 3.44 3.54
C TYR A 418 -20.14 2.66 2.80
N PRO A 419 -20.47 1.59 2.05
CA PRO A 419 -19.54 0.99 1.09
C PRO A 419 -19.08 2.01 0.09
N LEU A 420 -17.77 2.26 0.03
CA LEU A 420 -17.18 3.01 -1.08
C LEU A 420 -17.35 2.26 -2.41
N LEU A 421 -17.53 0.93 -2.35
CA LEU A 421 -17.80 0.07 -3.49
C LEU A 421 -18.91 -0.96 -3.14
N PRO A 422 -19.94 -1.14 -3.98
CA PRO A 422 -20.97 -2.15 -3.76
C PRO A 422 -20.47 -3.60 -3.81
N LEU A 423 -21.14 -4.48 -3.05
CA LEU A 423 -20.80 -5.90 -2.85
C LEU A 423 -20.79 -6.76 -4.12
N GLU A 424 -21.49 -6.33 -5.17
CA GLU A 424 -21.56 -7.04 -6.44
C GLU A 424 -21.07 -6.15 -7.57
N ARG A 425 -20.32 -6.72 -8.52
CA ARG A 425 -19.79 -6.02 -9.70
C ARG A 425 -20.87 -5.21 -10.43
N LEU A 426 -22.04 -5.83 -10.68
CA LEU A 426 -23.15 -5.15 -11.35
C LEU A 426 -23.76 -4.03 -10.50
N THR A 427 -23.73 -4.16 -9.17
CA THR A 427 -24.18 -3.11 -8.27
C THR A 427 -23.18 -1.94 -8.24
N TYR A 428 -21.87 -2.22 -8.30
CA TYR A 428 -20.84 -1.20 -8.50
C TYR A 428 -21.02 -0.49 -9.84
N TYR A 429 -21.15 -1.26 -10.93
CA TYR A 429 -21.38 -0.69 -12.26
C TYR A 429 -22.63 0.15 -12.27
N ARG A 430 -23.74 -0.33 -11.71
CA ARG A 430 -24.99 0.44 -11.59
C ARG A 430 -24.79 1.73 -10.81
N SER A 431 -24.10 1.70 -9.67
CA SER A 431 -23.86 2.89 -8.84
C SER A 431 -23.04 3.94 -9.58
N VAL A 432 -21.93 3.53 -10.19
CA VAL A 432 -21.08 4.43 -10.99
C VAL A 432 -21.86 4.91 -12.22
N TRP A 433 -22.55 4.02 -12.92
CA TRP A 433 -23.36 4.34 -14.08
C TRP A 433 -24.42 5.38 -13.77
N GLN A 434 -25.15 5.23 -12.66
CA GLN A 434 -26.14 6.20 -12.20
C GLN A 434 -25.51 7.55 -11.91
N ASP A 435 -24.34 7.57 -11.27
CA ASP A 435 -23.62 8.82 -10.96
C ASP A 435 -23.11 9.54 -12.21
N PHE A 436 -22.77 8.81 -13.28
CA PHE A 436 -22.28 9.39 -14.54
C PHE A 436 -23.35 9.62 -15.61
N SER A 437 -24.48 8.90 -15.53
CA SER A 437 -25.56 8.98 -16.53
C SER A 437 -26.11 10.38 -16.80
N PRO A 438 -26.16 11.32 -15.83
CA PRO A 438 -26.59 12.68 -16.11
C PRO A 438 -25.65 13.45 -17.05
N PHE A 439 -24.39 12.99 -17.20
CA PHE A 439 -23.39 13.60 -18.08
C PHE A 439 -23.33 12.93 -19.46
N PHE A 440 -24.16 11.92 -19.73
CA PHE A 440 -24.14 11.24 -21.03
C PHE A 440 -25.05 11.97 -22.01
N PRO A 441 -24.53 12.37 -23.19
CA PRO A 441 -25.32 13.11 -24.16
C PRO A 441 -26.42 12.25 -24.81
N LYS A 442 -26.25 10.92 -24.80
CA LYS A 442 -27.19 9.92 -25.30
C LYS A 442 -27.08 8.64 -24.46
N ALA A 443 -28.13 7.83 -24.49
CA ALA A 443 -28.05 6.47 -23.97
C ALA A 443 -26.96 5.69 -24.72
N PRO A 444 -26.16 4.85 -24.03
CA PRO A 444 -25.10 4.09 -24.66
C PRO A 444 -25.66 3.03 -25.60
N GLU A 445 -24.89 2.67 -26.63
CA GLU A 445 -25.20 1.55 -27.51
C GLU A 445 -24.92 0.19 -26.85
N VAL A 446 -24.03 0.17 -25.85
CA VAL A 446 -23.60 -1.02 -25.10
C VAL A 446 -23.98 -0.83 -23.64
N SER A 447 -24.69 -1.80 -23.06
CA SER A 447 -25.08 -1.73 -21.65
C SER A 447 -23.90 -2.14 -20.75
N TYR A 448 -23.78 -1.50 -19.58
CA TYR A 448 -22.68 -1.80 -18.66
C TYR A 448 -22.71 -3.24 -18.14
N GLU A 449 -23.88 -3.89 -18.17
CA GLU A 449 -24.06 -5.30 -17.83
C GLU A 449 -23.27 -6.24 -18.76
N GLN A 450 -22.92 -5.80 -19.97
CA GLN A 450 -22.15 -6.56 -20.95
C GLN A 450 -20.62 -6.47 -20.75
N CYS A 451 -20.15 -5.58 -19.85
CA CYS A 451 -18.74 -5.38 -19.58
C CYS A 451 -18.12 -6.60 -18.88
N GLN A 452 -17.01 -7.14 -19.39
CA GLN A 452 -16.37 -8.34 -18.85
C GLN A 452 -15.53 -8.04 -17.61
N GLY A 453 -15.03 -6.81 -17.47
CA GLY A 453 -14.27 -6.34 -16.31
C GLY A 453 -14.36 -4.83 -16.08
N LEU A 454 -13.75 -4.36 -14.98
CA LEU A 454 -13.78 -2.95 -14.56
C LEU A 454 -13.23 -2.02 -15.65
N SER A 455 -12.23 -2.53 -16.38
CA SER A 455 -11.63 -1.90 -17.56
C SER A 455 -12.65 -1.55 -18.63
N ASP A 456 -13.45 -2.52 -19.07
CA ASP A 456 -14.42 -2.35 -20.15
C ASP A 456 -15.51 -1.37 -19.71
N PHE A 457 -15.90 -1.48 -18.43
CA PHE A 457 -16.87 -0.59 -17.82
C PHE A 457 -16.39 0.86 -17.79
N TRP A 458 -15.18 1.13 -17.32
CA TRP A 458 -14.62 2.49 -17.34
C TRP A 458 -14.39 3.00 -18.75
N SER A 459 -13.96 2.14 -19.68
CA SER A 459 -13.86 2.51 -21.10
C SER A 459 -15.21 2.91 -21.68
N LEU A 460 -16.29 2.22 -21.31
CA LEU A 460 -17.65 2.58 -21.67
C LEU A 460 -18.04 3.96 -21.10
N ILE A 461 -17.79 4.22 -19.80
CA ILE A 461 -18.02 5.54 -19.18
C ILE A 461 -17.24 6.63 -19.93
N TYR A 462 -15.96 6.40 -20.20
CA TYR A 462 -15.10 7.37 -20.90
C TYR A 462 -15.58 7.64 -22.33
N ASN A 463 -15.98 6.59 -23.06
CA ASN A 463 -16.55 6.75 -24.40
C ASN A 463 -17.82 7.60 -24.37
N GLN A 464 -18.69 7.45 -23.36
CA GLN A 464 -19.87 8.30 -23.22
C GLN A 464 -19.51 9.75 -22.89
N LEU A 465 -18.59 9.96 -21.95
CA LEU A 465 -18.14 11.31 -21.58
C LEU A 465 -17.44 12.03 -22.74
N SER A 466 -16.67 11.31 -23.56
CA SER A 466 -16.01 11.88 -24.74
C SER A 466 -16.98 12.36 -25.83
N ARG A 467 -18.24 11.90 -25.81
CA ARG A 467 -19.26 12.35 -26.77
C ARG A 467 -19.91 13.67 -26.36
N TYR A 468 -19.69 14.12 -25.12
CA TYR A 468 -20.26 15.35 -24.59
C TYR A 468 -19.43 16.56 -25.06
N GLN A 469 -20.04 17.50 -25.77
CA GLN A 469 -19.34 18.63 -26.39
C GLN A 469 -19.46 19.94 -25.59
N ASP A 470 -20.51 20.10 -24.78
CA ASP A 470 -20.88 21.39 -24.18
C ASP A 470 -20.96 21.33 -22.65
N PHE A 471 -19.81 21.24 -21.99
CA PHE A 471 -19.76 21.35 -20.53
C PHE A 471 -19.80 22.82 -20.10
N ASP A 472 -20.88 23.22 -19.42
CA ASP A 472 -20.84 24.45 -18.62
C ASP A 472 -19.97 24.26 -17.37
N ARG A 473 -19.55 25.36 -16.73
CA ARG A 473 -18.64 25.33 -15.56
C ARG A 473 -19.18 24.45 -14.44
N LYS A 474 -20.49 24.47 -14.21
CA LYS A 474 -21.15 23.71 -13.13
C LYS A 474 -21.13 22.21 -13.41
N THR A 475 -21.40 21.83 -14.65
CA THR A 475 -21.44 20.44 -15.12
C THR A 475 -20.04 19.85 -15.16
N LEU A 476 -19.05 20.62 -15.64
CA LEU A 476 -17.65 20.23 -15.58
C LEU A 476 -17.20 19.99 -14.14
N PHE A 477 -17.50 20.92 -13.24
CA PHE A 477 -17.15 20.78 -11.83
C PHE A 477 -17.79 19.54 -11.20
N ALA A 478 -19.09 19.33 -11.43
CA ALA A 478 -19.79 18.14 -10.96
C ALA A 478 -19.19 16.85 -11.53
N LEU A 479 -18.85 16.82 -12.82
CA LEU A 479 -18.21 15.68 -13.46
C LEU A 479 -16.84 15.37 -12.83
N VAL A 480 -16.00 16.38 -12.62
CA VAL A 480 -14.68 16.20 -12.00
C VAL A 480 -14.80 15.68 -10.57
N CYS A 481 -15.77 16.18 -9.80
CA CYS A 481 -16.05 15.66 -8.45
C CYS A 481 -16.44 14.18 -8.48
N LYS A 482 -17.25 13.76 -9.45
CA LYS A 482 -17.65 12.37 -9.63
C LYS A 482 -16.49 11.49 -10.08
N ILE A 483 -15.65 11.94 -11.02
CA ILE A 483 -14.43 11.24 -11.43
C ILE A 483 -13.52 11.01 -10.24
N ALA A 484 -13.28 12.06 -9.43
CA ALA A 484 -12.42 11.97 -8.26
C ALA A 484 -12.95 11.01 -7.18
N ARG A 485 -14.27 10.88 -7.04
CA ARG A 485 -14.91 9.96 -6.09
C ARG A 485 -14.61 8.49 -6.39
N TYR A 486 -14.48 8.14 -7.67
CA TYR A 486 -14.44 6.74 -8.11
C TYR A 486 -13.11 6.30 -8.74
N ALA A 487 -12.25 7.23 -9.15
CA ALA A 487 -11.01 6.93 -9.85
C ALA A 487 -9.78 7.37 -9.05
N SER A 488 -9.01 6.39 -8.56
CA SER A 488 -7.58 6.56 -8.31
C SER A 488 -6.83 6.19 -9.59
N PRO A 489 -5.82 6.95 -10.01
CA PRO A 489 -5.92 8.11 -10.90
C PRO A 489 -6.35 7.76 -12.35
N VAL A 490 -7.08 8.68 -12.97
CA VAL A 490 -7.41 8.67 -14.41
C VAL A 490 -6.11 8.63 -15.23
N ASN A 491 -5.87 7.53 -15.96
CA ASN A 491 -4.77 7.42 -16.93
C ASN A 491 -5.29 7.43 -18.39
N ASN A 492 -6.52 7.90 -18.62
CA ASN A 492 -7.02 8.14 -19.97
C ASN A 492 -6.56 9.52 -20.45
N GLY A 493 -5.44 9.54 -21.18
CA GLY A 493 -4.83 10.76 -21.71
C GLY A 493 -5.79 11.61 -22.56
N GLU A 494 -6.70 10.99 -23.33
CA GLU A 494 -7.65 11.73 -24.18
C GLU A 494 -8.70 12.49 -23.36
N LEU A 495 -9.24 11.86 -22.30
CA LEU A 495 -10.17 12.56 -21.40
C LEU A 495 -9.46 13.68 -20.63
N GLN A 496 -8.23 13.45 -20.18
CA GLN A 496 -7.42 14.48 -19.53
C GLN A 496 -7.14 15.67 -20.46
N GLU A 497 -6.68 15.41 -21.68
CA GLU A 497 -6.42 16.44 -22.69
C GLU A 497 -7.68 17.23 -23.05
N ARG A 498 -8.85 16.58 -23.11
CA ARG A 498 -10.13 17.25 -23.35
C ARG A 498 -10.62 18.07 -22.18
N LEU A 499 -10.54 17.54 -20.96
CA LEU A 499 -10.86 18.31 -19.75
C LEU A 499 -9.95 19.54 -19.66
N TYR A 500 -8.68 19.39 -20.05
CA TYR A 500 -7.70 20.47 -20.13
C TYR A 500 -8.02 21.50 -21.24
N ALA A 501 -8.40 21.06 -22.44
CA ALA A 501 -8.78 21.95 -23.53
C ALA A 501 -10.07 22.73 -23.21
N LEU A 502 -11.04 22.07 -22.58
CA LEU A 502 -12.28 22.66 -22.13
C LEU A 502 -12.04 23.67 -20.99
N GLU A 503 -11.19 23.33 -20.03
CA GLU A 503 -10.67 24.26 -19.02
C GLU A 503 -10.07 25.51 -19.67
N GLN A 504 -9.18 25.35 -20.67
CA GLN A 504 -8.60 26.49 -21.39
C GLN A 504 -9.66 27.33 -22.10
N SER A 505 -10.70 26.72 -22.66
CA SER A 505 -11.81 27.45 -23.29
C SER A 505 -12.66 28.23 -22.28
N LEU A 506 -12.88 27.66 -21.08
CA LEU A 506 -13.61 28.31 -19.98
C LEU A 506 -12.79 29.41 -19.30
N ALA A 507 -11.45 29.31 -19.35
CA ALA A 507 -10.52 30.33 -18.88
C ALA A 507 -10.50 31.58 -19.78
N GLN A 508 -10.95 31.47 -21.04
CA GLN A 508 -11.13 32.61 -21.95
C GLN A 508 -12.46 33.36 -21.74
N GLN A 509 -13.39 32.81 -20.95
CA GLN A 509 -14.58 33.53 -20.51
C GLN A 509 -14.24 34.46 -19.33
N PRO A 510 -14.89 35.63 -19.20
CA PRO A 510 -14.55 36.58 -18.15
C PRO A 510 -14.62 35.96 -16.74
N PRO A 511 -13.77 36.42 -15.81
CA PRO A 511 -13.85 36.14 -14.38
C PRO A 511 -15.27 36.22 -13.83
N ILE A 512 -15.56 35.45 -12.78
CA ILE A 512 -16.68 35.79 -11.89
C ILE A 512 -16.24 37.04 -11.13
N ALA A 513 -16.48 38.22 -11.71
CA ALA A 513 -15.90 39.51 -11.30
C ALA A 513 -16.35 40.05 -9.93
N SER A 514 -16.78 39.21 -8.98
CA SER A 514 -17.37 39.66 -7.71
C SER A 514 -16.69 39.17 -6.43
N LEU A 515 -15.78 38.20 -6.46
CA LEU A 515 -15.26 37.59 -5.22
C LEU A 515 -14.06 38.37 -4.64
N GLU A 516 -14.27 39.04 -3.52
CA GLU A 516 -13.28 39.84 -2.77
C GLU A 516 -12.63 39.06 -1.62
N LYS A 517 -13.24 37.94 -1.15
CA LYS A 517 -12.79 37.22 0.05
C LYS A 517 -12.98 35.71 -0.05
N VAL A 518 -12.02 34.96 0.49
CA VAL A 518 -12.11 33.49 0.67
C VAL A 518 -11.95 33.15 2.15
N ILE A 519 -12.92 32.41 2.68
CA ILE A 519 -12.98 31.99 4.08
C ILE A 519 -13.01 30.46 4.13
N ALA A 520 -12.32 29.90 5.11
CA ALA A 520 -12.23 28.46 5.30
C ALA A 520 -13.10 28.03 6.50
N TRP A 521 -14.01 27.07 6.36
CA TRP A 521 -14.83 26.54 7.45
C TRP A 521 -14.62 25.04 7.64
N GLY A 522 -14.10 24.60 8.78
CA GLY A 522 -13.88 23.18 9.09
C GLY A 522 -13.54 22.94 10.54
N ALA A 523 -13.28 21.68 10.88
CA ALA A 523 -12.74 21.29 12.18
C ALA A 523 -11.20 21.40 12.17
N CYS A 524 -10.64 22.02 13.19
CA CYS A 524 -9.28 22.57 13.22
C CYS A 524 -8.08 21.69 12.84
N THR A 525 -8.10 20.36 12.93
CA THR A 525 -6.95 19.57 12.48
C THR A 525 -6.72 19.64 10.98
N ARG A 526 -7.77 19.94 10.20
CA ARG A 526 -7.64 20.20 8.75
C ARG A 526 -7.02 21.57 8.46
N PHE A 527 -7.16 22.56 9.35
CA PHE A 527 -6.62 23.91 9.16
C PHE A 527 -5.10 24.01 9.36
N ALA A 528 -4.53 23.24 10.29
CA ALA A 528 -3.08 23.30 10.57
C ALA A 528 -2.23 22.88 9.35
N TRP A 529 -2.68 21.87 8.60
CA TRP A 529 -2.01 21.43 7.37
C TRP A 529 -2.17 22.44 6.23
N LEU A 530 -3.37 22.99 6.03
CA LEU A 530 -3.62 23.98 4.99
C LEU A 530 -2.90 25.29 5.22
N ALA A 531 -2.95 25.86 6.42
CA ALA A 531 -2.28 27.12 6.68
C ALA A 531 -0.74 26.99 6.67
N SER A 532 -0.18 25.78 6.80
CA SER A 532 1.26 25.56 6.54
C SER A 532 1.64 25.65 5.05
N ASN A 533 0.71 25.39 4.14
CA ASN A 533 0.94 25.42 2.68
C ASN A 533 0.30 26.62 1.96
N ASP A 534 -0.76 27.21 2.52
CA ASP A 534 -1.66 28.18 1.85
C ASP A 534 -2.16 29.32 2.79
N SER A 535 -1.57 29.53 3.98
CA SER A 535 -2.04 30.53 4.98
C SER A 535 -2.23 31.95 4.45
N LYS A 536 -1.54 32.34 3.38
CA LYS A 536 -1.64 33.70 2.80
C LYS A 536 -2.95 33.95 2.04
N ARG A 537 -3.79 32.93 1.83
CA ARG A 537 -4.95 32.97 0.91
C ARG A 537 -6.30 33.08 1.59
N PHE A 538 -6.38 32.82 2.89
CA PHE A 538 -7.62 32.93 3.65
C PHE A 538 -7.64 34.25 4.41
N ALA A 539 -8.81 34.91 4.45
CA ALA A 539 -8.97 36.09 5.28
C ALA A 539 -9.02 35.72 6.77
N TYR A 540 -9.69 34.61 7.09
CA TYR A 540 -9.75 34.00 8.42
C TYR A 540 -10.38 32.60 8.32
N LEU A 541 -10.34 31.87 9.44
CA LEU A 541 -10.87 30.52 9.58
C LEU A 541 -12.16 30.55 10.41
N ILE A 542 -13.11 29.67 10.10
CA ILE A 542 -14.32 29.45 10.88
C ILE A 542 -14.27 28.05 11.50
N ASP A 543 -14.32 28.00 12.84
CA ASP A 543 -14.51 26.76 13.58
C ASP A 543 -15.73 26.88 14.50
N SER A 544 -16.53 25.80 14.54
CA SER A 544 -17.67 25.64 15.45
C SER A 544 -17.28 25.68 16.94
N ASP A 545 -16.04 25.40 17.30
CA ASP A 545 -15.49 25.54 18.66
C ASP A 545 -14.14 26.29 18.68
N PRO A 546 -14.15 27.65 18.64
CA PRO A 546 -12.94 28.46 18.65
C PRO A 546 -12.05 28.26 19.89
N ARG A 547 -12.58 27.70 20.97
CA ARG A 547 -11.87 27.57 22.26
C ARG A 547 -10.68 26.61 22.19
N LEU A 548 -10.66 25.69 21.21
CA LEU A 548 -9.64 24.67 21.09
C LEU A 548 -8.26 25.19 20.62
N TYR A 549 -8.22 26.34 19.92
CA TYR A 549 -6.98 26.83 19.26
C TYR A 549 -6.69 28.32 19.51
N GLY A 550 -7.47 28.96 20.39
CA GLY A 550 -7.36 30.39 20.67
C GLY A 550 -7.90 31.26 19.52
N THR A 551 -7.57 32.55 19.54
CA THR A 551 -8.07 33.54 18.57
C THR A 551 -7.35 33.51 17.22
N THR A 552 -6.27 32.73 17.10
CA THR A 552 -5.45 32.65 15.88
C THR A 552 -4.86 31.27 15.69
N LEU A 553 -4.84 30.77 14.45
CA LEU A 553 -4.14 29.55 14.05
C LEU A 553 -3.26 29.87 12.84
N LEU A 554 -1.94 29.66 12.97
CA LEU A 554 -0.96 29.93 11.91
C LEU A 554 -1.08 31.35 11.32
N ALA A 555 -1.19 32.34 12.21
CA ALA A 555 -1.37 33.77 11.92
C ALA A 555 -2.72 34.17 11.25
N LEU A 556 -3.63 33.23 11.01
CA LEU A 556 -5.00 33.53 10.59
C LEU A 556 -5.93 33.68 11.79
N PRO A 557 -6.82 34.67 11.82
CA PRO A 557 -7.87 34.76 12.83
C PRO A 557 -8.76 33.51 12.80
N VAL A 558 -9.11 32.98 13.97
CA VAL A 558 -10.12 31.93 14.11
C VAL A 558 -11.39 32.55 14.66
N CYS A 559 -12.46 32.43 13.87
CA CYS A 559 -13.75 33.03 14.09
C CYS A 559 -14.79 31.95 14.36
N SER A 560 -15.86 32.30 15.07
CA SER A 560 -17.02 31.43 15.21
C SER A 560 -17.93 31.54 13.97
N PRO A 561 -18.87 30.60 13.74
CA PRO A 561 -19.80 30.64 12.60
C PRO A 561 -20.67 31.91 12.51
N GLN A 562 -20.80 32.64 13.62
CA GLN A 562 -21.53 33.92 13.67
C GLN A 562 -20.84 35.02 12.86
N CYS A 563 -19.53 34.94 12.62
CA CYS A 563 -18.79 35.95 11.85
C CYS A 563 -19.25 36.03 10.38
N LEU A 564 -19.86 34.99 9.83
CA LEU A 564 -20.43 35.04 8.47
C LEU A 564 -21.62 35.97 8.32
N ALA A 565 -22.29 36.34 9.42
CA ALA A 565 -23.38 37.31 9.34
C ALA A 565 -22.90 38.69 8.86
N ALA A 566 -21.60 38.97 8.98
CA ALA A 566 -20.99 40.22 8.54
C ALA A 566 -20.39 40.16 7.12
N GLU A 567 -20.41 39.00 6.46
CA GLU A 567 -19.82 38.81 5.14
C GLU A 567 -20.87 38.95 4.04
N ASP A 568 -20.49 39.54 2.90
CA ASP A 568 -21.35 39.63 1.72
C ASP A 568 -21.24 38.32 0.91
N PRO A 569 -22.31 37.52 0.81
CA PRO A 569 -22.27 36.24 0.10
C PRO A 569 -22.03 36.38 -1.41
N SER A 570 -22.34 37.54 -2.00
CA SER A 570 -22.06 37.82 -3.42
C SER A 570 -20.58 38.12 -3.69
N LYS A 571 -19.82 38.42 -2.63
CA LYS A 571 -18.40 38.78 -2.67
C LYS A 571 -17.48 37.84 -1.90
N THR A 572 -18.05 36.83 -1.25
CA THR A 572 -17.31 35.96 -0.34
C THR A 572 -17.56 34.51 -0.73
N SER A 573 -16.48 33.79 -1.01
CA SER A 573 -16.53 32.34 -1.20
C SER A 573 -16.11 31.62 0.06
N LEU A 574 -16.82 30.52 0.35
CA LEU A 574 -16.55 29.71 1.51
C LEU A 574 -16.02 28.34 1.08
N VAL A 575 -14.80 28.01 1.48
CA VAL A 575 -14.26 26.67 1.33
C VAL A 575 -14.63 25.85 2.57
N VAL A 576 -15.44 24.82 2.39
CA VAL A 576 -15.96 23.99 3.48
C VAL A 576 -15.15 22.71 3.58
N PHE A 577 -14.45 22.55 4.70
CA PHE A 577 -13.61 21.40 5.04
C PHE A 577 -14.33 20.42 5.98
N ALA A 578 -15.65 20.52 6.12
CA ALA A 578 -16.48 19.63 6.93
C ALA A 578 -17.15 18.54 6.08
N ASN A 579 -17.25 17.32 6.61
CA ASN A 579 -18.01 16.20 6.00
C ASN A 579 -19.48 16.19 6.48
N ALA A 580 -20.02 17.33 6.89
CA ALA A 580 -21.37 17.42 7.43
C ALA A 580 -22.25 18.16 6.43
N ASP A 581 -23.25 17.47 5.86
CA ASP A 581 -24.29 18.05 5.00
C ASP A 581 -24.98 19.25 5.66
N SER A 582 -25.04 19.28 6.99
CA SER A 582 -25.56 20.40 7.77
C SER A 582 -24.77 21.69 7.54
N VAL A 583 -23.43 21.64 7.41
CA VAL A 583 -22.60 22.82 7.16
C VAL A 583 -22.83 23.33 5.75
N TYR A 584 -22.89 22.45 4.74
CA TYR A 584 -23.20 22.88 3.37
C TYR A 584 -24.60 23.49 3.27
N THR A 585 -25.58 22.89 3.95
CA THR A 585 -26.95 23.40 4.01
C THR A 585 -26.99 24.77 4.68
N GLU A 586 -26.26 24.95 5.78
CA GLU A 586 -26.18 26.23 6.49
C GLU A 586 -25.51 27.33 5.65
N VAL A 587 -24.41 26.99 4.96
CA VAL A 587 -23.68 27.92 4.09
C VAL A 587 -24.54 28.33 2.89
N ALA A 588 -25.22 27.37 2.27
CA ALA A 588 -26.16 27.63 1.18
C ALA A 588 -27.39 28.43 1.64
N ALA A 589 -27.94 28.14 2.82
CA ALA A 589 -29.07 28.88 3.39
C ALA A 589 -28.71 30.35 3.68
N ARG A 590 -27.43 30.64 3.92
CA ARG A 590 -26.89 32.00 4.10
C ARG A 590 -26.48 32.65 2.77
N GLY A 591 -26.72 31.99 1.64
CA GLY A 591 -26.45 32.52 0.29
C GLY A 591 -24.99 32.47 -0.16
N PHE A 592 -24.09 31.85 0.62
CA PHE A 592 -22.68 31.75 0.27
C PHE A 592 -22.45 30.62 -0.73
N HIS A 593 -21.48 30.83 -1.62
CA HIS A 593 -20.97 29.76 -2.47
C HIS A 593 -20.06 28.83 -1.66
N ALA A 594 -20.53 27.61 -1.38
CA ALA A 594 -19.77 26.58 -0.68
C ALA A 594 -18.93 25.76 -1.67
N ILE A 595 -17.62 25.69 -1.46
CA ILE A 595 -16.71 24.82 -2.20
C ILE A 595 -16.34 23.64 -1.30
N PRO A 596 -16.74 22.40 -1.62
CA PRO A 596 -16.37 21.24 -0.83
C PRO A 596 -14.86 21.00 -0.89
N TYR A 597 -14.21 20.79 0.25
CA TYR A 597 -12.78 20.50 0.27
C TYR A 597 -12.42 19.18 -0.42
N ASP A 598 -13.26 18.16 -0.25
CA ASP A 598 -13.05 16.84 -0.85
C ASP A 598 -13.04 16.92 -2.40
N SER A 599 -13.59 17.99 -2.98
CA SER A 599 -13.47 18.30 -4.41
C SER A 599 -12.20 19.06 -4.81
N LEU A 600 -11.53 19.77 -3.89
CA LEU A 600 -10.31 20.54 -4.17
C LEU A 600 -9.04 19.68 -4.19
N TYR A 601 -8.97 18.64 -3.37
CA TYR A 601 -7.78 17.79 -3.25
C TYR A 601 -7.43 17.01 -4.55
N PRO A 602 -8.39 16.40 -5.26
CA PRO A 602 -8.18 15.77 -6.57
C PRO A 602 -7.85 16.79 -7.67
N LEU A 603 -8.46 17.99 -7.61
CA LEU A 603 -8.22 19.10 -8.54
C LEU A 603 -6.78 19.61 -8.47
N SER A 604 -6.19 19.70 -7.28
CA SER A 604 -4.79 20.15 -7.08
C SER A 604 -3.75 19.23 -7.73
N ARG A 605 -4.08 17.96 -7.96
CA ARG A 605 -3.20 16.98 -8.63
C ARG A 605 -3.47 16.80 -10.11
N LEU A 606 -4.71 16.97 -10.57
CA LEU A 606 -5.09 16.77 -11.97
C LEU A 606 -5.02 18.04 -12.82
N PHE A 607 -5.14 19.23 -12.23
CA PHE A 607 -5.21 20.51 -12.95
C PHE A 607 -4.41 21.62 -12.24
N ALA A 608 -3.08 21.48 -12.23
CA ALA A 608 -2.18 22.54 -11.77
C ALA A 608 -2.46 23.92 -12.43
N PRO A 609 -2.92 24.01 -13.70
CA PRO A 609 -3.24 25.30 -14.33
C PRO A 609 -4.57 25.95 -13.89
N LEU A 610 -5.59 25.21 -13.48
CA LEU A 610 -6.83 25.76 -12.87
C LEU A 610 -6.51 26.40 -11.52
N PHE A 611 -5.55 25.83 -10.80
CA PHE A 611 -4.98 26.41 -9.59
C PHE A 611 -4.11 27.64 -9.89
N ALA A 612 -3.29 27.60 -10.95
CA ALA A 612 -2.52 28.75 -11.44
C ALA A 612 -3.40 29.89 -12.01
N TRP A 613 -4.62 29.59 -12.47
CA TRP A 613 -5.61 30.55 -12.93
C TRP A 613 -6.25 31.30 -11.74
N PHE A 614 -6.49 30.59 -10.62
CA PHE A 614 -6.82 31.22 -9.33
C PHE A 614 -5.65 32.06 -8.76
N GLU A 615 -4.40 31.71 -9.08
CA GLU A 615 -3.19 32.51 -8.75
C GLU A 615 -3.04 33.76 -9.62
N ALA A 616 -3.45 33.72 -10.89
CA ALA A 616 -3.35 34.85 -11.82
C ALA A 616 -4.32 35.98 -11.48
N GLU A 617 -5.49 35.68 -10.91
CA GLU A 617 -6.48 36.69 -10.49
C GLU A 617 -6.05 37.51 -9.27
N ASN A 618 -5.15 37.01 -8.43
CA ASN A 618 -4.81 37.66 -7.15
C ASN A 618 -3.36 38.15 -7.02
N ALA A 619 -2.48 37.88 -7.99
CA ALA A 619 -1.08 38.23 -7.86
C ALA A 619 -0.68 39.58 -8.48
N TRP A 620 -1.32 40.11 -9.53
CA TRP A 620 -0.75 41.23 -10.30
C TRP A 620 -1.75 42.33 -10.72
N PRO A 621 -1.88 43.44 -9.96
CA PRO A 621 -2.46 44.68 -10.47
C PRO A 621 -1.43 45.75 -10.87
N LYS A 622 -0.10 45.51 -10.78
CA LYS A 622 0.91 46.53 -11.15
C LYS A 622 2.22 45.94 -11.68
N THR A 623 2.21 45.52 -12.94
CA THR A 623 3.40 45.63 -13.81
C THR A 623 2.92 45.39 -15.23
N PHE A 624 2.66 46.50 -15.93
CA PHE A 624 2.57 46.73 -17.38
C PHE A 624 1.61 47.91 -17.63
N ALA A 625 1.87 49.02 -16.92
CA ALA A 625 1.68 50.32 -17.51
C ALA A 625 3.06 50.71 -18.07
N ASP A 626 3.08 51.06 -19.35
CA ASP A 626 4.18 51.69 -20.09
C ASP A 626 5.44 50.85 -20.38
N SER A 627 5.47 50.19 -21.53
CA SER A 627 6.52 50.46 -22.53
C SER A 627 6.16 49.86 -23.91
N PRO A 628 6.51 50.52 -25.02
CA PRO A 628 5.91 50.27 -26.31
C PRO A 628 6.54 49.08 -27.06
N VAL A 629 5.69 48.50 -27.89
CA VAL A 629 5.95 47.52 -28.94
C VAL A 629 7.23 47.83 -29.72
N HIS A 630 8.17 46.89 -29.74
CA HIS A 630 9.05 46.70 -30.89
C HIS A 630 9.06 45.23 -31.31
N SER A 631 8.41 44.99 -32.44
CA SER A 631 8.46 43.79 -33.25
C SER A 631 9.84 43.60 -33.87
N ASN A 632 10.43 42.41 -33.72
CA ASN A 632 11.23 41.79 -34.78
C ASN A 632 11.42 40.28 -34.52
N PRO A 633 11.22 39.41 -35.52
CA PRO A 633 11.38 37.97 -35.39
C PRO A 633 12.86 37.57 -35.50
N ILE A 634 13.37 36.79 -34.54
CA ILE A 634 14.72 36.23 -34.60
C ILE A 634 14.68 34.93 -35.41
N GLN A 635 15.34 34.95 -36.58
CA GLN A 635 15.73 33.76 -37.34
C GLN A 635 16.89 33.00 -36.66
N PRO A 636 17.01 31.67 -36.86
CA PRO A 636 18.10 30.89 -36.30
C PRO A 636 19.38 31.10 -37.11
N LYS A 637 20.48 31.45 -36.44
CA LYS A 637 21.83 31.39 -37.04
C LYS A 637 22.65 30.26 -36.42
N SER A 638 23.10 29.39 -37.32
CA SER A 638 24.21 28.46 -37.16
C SER A 638 25.51 29.16 -36.72
N ARG A 639 26.33 28.51 -35.89
CA ARG A 639 27.78 28.68 -35.96
C ARG A 639 28.57 27.48 -35.42
N GLN A 640 29.42 26.97 -36.30
CA GLN A 640 30.53 26.08 -36.06
C GLN A 640 31.77 26.90 -35.62
N GLN A 641 32.65 26.23 -34.86
CA GLN A 641 34.11 26.39 -34.76
C GLN A 641 34.74 27.53 -33.91
N ALA A 642 35.41 27.09 -32.83
CA ALA A 642 36.89 27.04 -32.67
C ALA A 642 37.56 27.87 -31.53
N LEU A 643 38.34 27.10 -30.74
CA LEU A 643 39.61 27.38 -30.07
C LEU A 643 39.65 28.02 -28.66
N ASP A 644 40.14 27.19 -27.72
CA ASP A 644 40.89 27.41 -26.46
C ASP A 644 42.21 28.20 -26.66
N PRO A 645 43.07 28.47 -25.63
CA PRO A 645 42.94 28.40 -24.16
C PRO A 645 43.56 29.64 -23.43
N PHE A 646 43.50 29.74 -22.10
CA PHE A 646 44.65 30.08 -21.20
C PHE A 646 44.29 30.24 -19.70
N MET A 647 45.08 29.52 -18.88
CA MET A 647 45.68 29.83 -17.57
C MET A 647 44.87 30.13 -16.26
N THR A 648 45.04 29.17 -15.33
CA THR A 648 45.54 29.26 -13.93
C THR A 648 45.00 30.31 -12.95
N CYS A 649 44.53 29.84 -11.80
CA CYS A 649 45.09 30.30 -10.52
C CYS A 649 44.93 29.24 -9.40
N GLN A 650 46.04 28.93 -8.74
CA GLN A 650 46.13 28.19 -7.48
C GLN A 650 45.72 29.11 -6.32
N THR A 651 45.13 28.56 -5.26
CA THR A 651 45.60 28.82 -3.88
C THR A 651 45.05 27.76 -2.94
N ALA A 652 45.97 27.12 -2.23
CA ALA A 652 45.72 26.30 -1.06
C ALA A 652 45.35 27.18 0.14
N LEU A 653 44.66 26.62 1.15
CA LEU A 653 44.99 26.88 2.57
C LEU A 653 44.37 25.81 3.49
N CYS A 654 45.15 25.54 4.53
CA CYS A 654 45.18 24.45 5.48
C CYS A 654 43.97 24.21 6.39
N SER A 655 43.85 22.92 6.75
CA SER A 655 43.49 22.34 8.06
C SER A 655 43.36 23.26 9.29
N SER A 656 42.25 23.05 10.00
CA SER A 656 42.18 22.83 11.46
C SER A 656 41.01 21.92 11.77
#